data_AF-A0A812TSQ1-F1
#
_entry.id   AF-A0A812TSQ1-F1
#
_cell.length_a   1.000
_cell.length_b   1.000
_cell.length_c   1.000
_cell.angle_alpha   90.00
_cell.angle_beta   90.00
_cell.angle_gamma   90.00
#
_symmetry.space_group_name_H-M   'P 1'
#
loop_
_entity.id
_entity.type
_entity.pdbx_description
1 polymer ?
#
loop_
_entity_poly.entity_id
_entity_poly.type
_entity_poly.pdbx_seq_one_letter_code
_entity_poly.pdbx_strand_id
1 'polypeptide(L)'
;MGKVLKKPSANKSTKKPASGLCTPDKKPAPQTPKAPLKEKPDDLGYSQQSPESDATTLQMEGVSEEALLNAPEPFLGIWDSLSEDQKDHLRNLNSEACRSGAWLDSWLQHDFSDAQSSKTPRQTKTEYVQWNVLSACTFNEQLTLLVQHFKGNQIQPFCTLSLLGQTLFREAELRAVGDSDQTLFTAQLRKQGRLVRMPRAYLTTVFRKEIVRRPGLVLAQARFPPLPLWGAQAVLSRLSQPSLALSHLLSSTEDMDEILQLSRRILFAEMDDIPEAKVATPHKATLRRFQLRLDMLHSLSQRFVNEPGCSSVRRARYLSADASPQGGHDYLCILEEIASRPSSWVPDAEEGQFNPFKGFDHCVRALPCQTLARGQTKVPMKVACLLNSILMEHGVDKLQHYRQEVRGWVSDQGTERAISKYPLRDGLAVLGKPLRLDMEGHDLPADVVGRGGEASRPFFHSSLDVSGLMHVVYNALEAAVTGQRHWPKFQKQLRAICKLCGEKSYQEVVANQMLRAAGASALDIQTLCAFNAKHLDWRWETLETVLAQWSPLRPVLQQYFKADMLEATDSGLALLVSQALQSPWHGLMLEWLRGLTEAVGKETRWMEGCYCHEAVLVGTGSRWKRRHQMLGATGAVTCPWKGKRLPSFALGHREAMTRSLDLAGSSEYHRALLNARPEDAAAIADMDVVVKRALAHALHDKLAYLEALPYKLAGAFGEYCGSSLQRAKKCVRECLQEFEEAGRAELHPTTLELLTGRSPVGQQLRAFAKDPERSLHKYPDAFVAIQELSLVPLVERRIEGEHAQVKLAAQRGFRWAGPAMVCARKRRHQVLAMLENPSLLQWVCQNWRSRDIFQRVLAHKCLPTTVNLMGRSERYARVYGYAVDDHFRDVEKMQQAARGRAAELQHLQHACSHAASM
;
A
#
# COMPACT_ATOMS: atom_id res chain seq x y z
N MET A 1 -19.12 28.76 -49.85
CA MET A 1 -19.39 28.62 -48.39
C MET A 1 -20.64 27.76 -48.25
N GLY A 2 -20.74 26.57 -47.65
CA GLY A 2 -19.82 25.77 -46.85
C GLY A 2 -20.58 25.18 -45.65
N LYS A 3 -21.13 23.96 -45.76
CA LYS A 3 -21.05 22.84 -44.78
C LYS A 3 -22.04 21.70 -45.11
N VAL A 4 -21.48 20.51 -45.30
CA VAL A 4 -22.15 19.22 -45.48
C VAL A 4 -21.72 18.26 -44.36
N LEU A 5 -22.68 17.45 -43.93
CA LEU A 5 -22.66 16.37 -42.93
C LEU A 5 -21.58 15.29 -43.13
N LYS A 6 -21.09 14.69 -42.03
CA LYS A 6 -20.47 13.36 -42.03
C LYS A 6 -20.79 12.56 -40.75
N LYS A 7 -21.44 11.40 -40.94
CA LYS A 7 -21.37 10.20 -40.08
C LYS A 7 -20.33 9.24 -40.68
N PRO A 8 -19.60 8.42 -39.90
CA PRO A 8 -18.76 7.36 -40.46
C PRO A 8 -19.45 5.99 -40.43
N SER A 9 -19.36 5.26 -41.54
CA SER A 9 -19.78 3.88 -41.74
C SER A 9 -18.65 2.89 -41.46
N ALA A 10 -19.05 1.70 -41.04
CA ALA A 10 -18.22 0.51 -40.84
C ALA A 10 -17.59 0.02 -42.16
N ASN A 11 -16.36 -0.49 -42.08
CA ASN A 11 -15.71 -1.25 -43.14
C ASN A 11 -15.37 -2.66 -42.61
N LYS A 12 -16.11 -3.66 -43.10
CA LYS A 12 -15.76 -5.09 -43.05
C LYS A 12 -14.92 -5.39 -44.28
N SER A 13 -13.70 -5.92 -44.12
CA SER A 13 -12.93 -6.49 -45.23
C SER A 13 -13.08 -8.01 -45.23
N THR A 14 -13.51 -8.53 -46.36
CA THR A 14 -13.60 -9.96 -46.70
C THR A 14 -12.38 -10.35 -47.50
N LYS A 15 -11.66 -11.39 -47.07
CA LYS A 15 -10.72 -12.15 -47.92
C LYS A 15 -11.06 -13.63 -47.83
N LYS A 16 -11.47 -14.20 -48.98
CA LYS A 16 -11.44 -15.65 -49.28
C LYS A 16 -9.98 -16.09 -49.45
N PRO A 17 -9.67 -17.39 -49.27
CA PRO A 17 -9.36 -18.16 -50.48
C PRO A 17 -9.96 -19.58 -50.53
N ALA A 18 -10.12 -20.01 -51.79
CA ALA A 18 -10.00 -21.33 -52.40
C ALA A 18 -10.42 -22.63 -51.65
N SER A 19 -11.31 -23.33 -52.34
CA SER A 19 -11.72 -24.73 -52.25
C SER A 19 -10.60 -25.75 -52.49
N GLY A 20 -10.64 -26.86 -51.73
CA GLY A 20 -9.95 -28.11 -52.04
C GLY A 20 -10.68 -29.28 -51.36
N LEU A 21 -11.10 -30.26 -52.16
CA LEU A 21 -11.88 -31.46 -51.80
C LEU A 21 -11.12 -32.43 -50.86
N CYS A 22 -11.84 -33.02 -49.90
CA CYS A 22 -11.76 -34.44 -49.49
C CYS A 22 -12.92 -34.80 -48.55
N THR A 23 -13.63 -35.89 -48.86
CA THR A 23 -14.68 -36.56 -48.07
C THR A 23 -14.09 -37.66 -47.18
N PRO A 24 -14.88 -38.47 -46.45
CA PRO A 24 -15.59 -38.14 -45.22
C PRO A 24 -15.18 -39.09 -44.07
N ASP A 25 -15.22 -38.64 -42.80
CA ASP A 25 -15.10 -39.58 -41.68
C ASP A 25 -16.19 -39.44 -40.61
N LYS A 26 -16.51 -40.63 -40.10
CA LYS A 26 -17.65 -41.09 -39.31
C LYS A 26 -17.87 -40.33 -38.00
N LYS A 27 -19.15 -40.00 -37.74
CA LYS A 27 -19.66 -39.70 -36.39
C LYS A 27 -19.95 -41.00 -35.62
N PRO A 28 -19.62 -41.12 -34.34
CA PRO A 28 -20.31 -42.04 -33.43
C PRO A 28 -21.43 -41.32 -32.67
N ALA A 29 -22.54 -42.05 -32.52
CA ALA A 29 -23.76 -41.66 -31.82
C ALA A 29 -23.57 -41.54 -30.29
N PRO A 30 -24.43 -40.78 -29.58
CA PRO A 30 -24.35 -40.61 -28.14
C PRO A 30 -24.92 -41.81 -27.38
N GLN A 31 -24.16 -42.31 -26.40
CA GLN A 31 -24.60 -43.33 -25.45
C GLN A 31 -25.48 -42.71 -24.37
N THR A 32 -26.66 -43.30 -24.17
CA THR A 32 -27.60 -43.07 -23.06
C THR A 32 -27.00 -43.51 -21.71
N PRO A 33 -27.17 -42.75 -20.62
CA PRO A 33 -26.75 -43.17 -19.30
C PRO A 33 -27.75 -44.12 -18.64
N LYS A 34 -27.22 -45.19 -18.04
CA LYS A 34 -27.91 -46.21 -17.25
C LYS A 34 -28.47 -45.63 -15.94
N ALA A 35 -29.63 -46.16 -15.54
CA ALA A 35 -30.32 -45.90 -14.27
C ALA A 35 -29.47 -46.27 -13.04
N PRO A 36 -29.61 -45.57 -11.90
CA PRO A 36 -28.92 -45.92 -10.67
C PRO A 36 -29.69 -46.97 -9.85
N LEU A 37 -28.90 -47.89 -9.30
CA LEU A 37 -29.28 -48.91 -8.32
C LEU A 37 -29.79 -48.28 -7.01
N LYS A 38 -30.82 -48.90 -6.45
CA LYS A 38 -31.33 -48.65 -5.10
C LYS A 38 -30.38 -49.27 -4.08
N GLU A 39 -29.84 -48.47 -3.18
CA GLU A 39 -29.30 -48.92 -1.90
C GLU A 39 -30.10 -48.31 -0.75
N LYS A 40 -30.42 -49.16 0.23
CA LYS A 40 -31.18 -48.86 1.45
C LYS A 40 -30.30 -48.08 2.43
N PRO A 41 -30.85 -47.18 3.25
CA PRO A 41 -30.11 -46.61 4.38
C PRO A 41 -30.28 -47.49 5.62
N ASP A 42 -29.16 -47.76 6.28
CA ASP A 42 -29.08 -48.38 7.60
C ASP A 42 -29.45 -47.38 8.71
N ASP A 43 -30.21 -47.89 9.67
CA ASP A 43 -30.63 -47.26 10.92
C ASP A 43 -29.44 -46.95 11.83
N LEU A 44 -29.32 -45.69 12.26
CA LEU A 44 -28.62 -45.33 13.51
C LEU A 44 -29.45 -44.32 14.29
N GLY A 45 -30.05 -44.82 15.37
CA GLY A 45 -30.90 -44.08 16.29
C GLY A 45 -30.13 -43.06 17.12
N TYR A 46 -30.72 -41.89 17.28
CA TYR A 46 -30.31 -40.88 18.25
C TYR A 46 -31.39 -40.74 19.33
N SER A 47 -30.98 -41.00 20.56
CA SER A 47 -31.74 -40.82 21.80
C SER A 47 -32.00 -39.35 22.07
N GLN A 48 -33.27 -38.96 22.18
CA GLN A 48 -33.72 -37.65 22.67
C GLN A 48 -33.70 -37.61 24.20
N GLN A 49 -33.11 -36.57 24.78
CA GLN A 49 -33.47 -36.09 26.11
C GLN A 49 -33.58 -34.56 26.07
N SER A 50 -34.81 -34.09 26.30
CA SER A 50 -35.16 -32.70 26.64
C SER A 50 -35.04 -32.48 28.15
N PRO A 51 -34.95 -31.20 28.58
CA PRO A 51 -36.02 -30.66 29.44
C PRO A 51 -36.45 -29.25 28.96
N GLU A 52 -37.75 -28.96 28.80
CA GLU A 52 -38.65 -28.34 29.82
C GLU A 52 -38.00 -27.13 30.50
N SER A 53 -38.20 -25.91 29.99
CA SER A 53 -39.33 -24.97 30.19
C SER A 53 -39.52 -24.51 31.63
N ASP A 54 -39.25 -23.22 31.88
CA ASP A 54 -40.07 -22.44 32.81
C ASP A 54 -40.09 -20.96 32.41
N ALA A 55 -41.31 -20.41 32.46
CA ALA A 55 -41.65 -19.03 32.18
C ALA A 55 -41.73 -18.25 33.49
N THR A 56 -41.33 -16.97 33.48
CA THR A 56 -41.81 -16.02 34.49
C THR A 56 -41.87 -14.60 33.92
N THR A 57 -43.00 -13.94 34.18
CA THR A 57 -43.39 -12.63 33.70
C THR A 57 -42.99 -11.53 34.71
N LEU A 58 -42.45 -10.43 34.16
CA LEU A 58 -42.30 -9.05 34.65
C LEU A 58 -42.75 -8.66 36.07
N GLN A 59 -41.87 -7.93 36.77
CA GLN A 59 -42.20 -6.65 37.43
C GLN A 59 -41.00 -5.69 37.40
N MET A 60 -41.26 -4.43 37.05
CA MET A 60 -40.33 -3.30 37.12
C MET A 60 -40.38 -2.69 38.52
N GLU A 61 -39.23 -2.44 39.15
CA GLU A 61 -39.00 -1.33 40.08
C GLU A 61 -37.50 -1.22 40.45
N GLY A 62 -36.98 0.02 40.49
CA GLY A 62 -35.75 0.41 41.22
C GLY A 62 -34.39 0.12 40.57
N VAL A 63 -33.72 1.15 40.05
CA VAL A 63 -32.29 1.09 39.67
C VAL A 63 -31.43 1.47 40.88
N SER A 64 -30.72 0.50 41.47
CA SER A 64 -29.66 0.72 42.47
C SER A 64 -28.46 -0.19 42.22
N GLU A 65 -27.24 0.36 42.32
CA GLU A 65 -25.89 -0.29 42.46
C GLU A 65 -25.43 -1.43 41.53
N GLU A 66 -26.32 -2.13 40.82
CA GLU A 66 -26.01 -3.35 40.04
C GLU A 66 -25.32 -3.09 38.69
N ALA A 67 -25.26 -1.83 38.22
CA ALA A 67 -24.67 -1.49 36.93
C ALA A 67 -23.12 -1.50 36.95
N LEU A 68 -22.49 -1.38 38.12
CA LEU A 68 -21.03 -1.43 38.25
C LEU A 68 -20.48 -2.86 38.41
N LEU A 69 -21.28 -3.78 38.92
CA LEU A 69 -20.91 -5.19 39.09
C LEU A 69 -21.00 -6.02 37.80
N ASN A 70 -21.63 -5.48 36.75
CA ASN A 70 -21.75 -6.13 35.43
C ASN A 70 -20.71 -5.61 34.40
N ALA A 71 -19.67 -4.90 34.84
CA ALA A 71 -18.61 -4.44 33.95
C ALA A 71 -17.68 -5.62 33.56
N PRO A 72 -17.16 -5.66 32.31
CA PRO A 72 -16.25 -6.72 31.87
C PRO A 72 -15.01 -6.79 32.78
N GLU A 73 -14.47 -8.00 33.05
CA GLU A 73 -13.35 -8.24 33.99
C GLU A 73 -12.15 -7.27 33.95
N PRO A 74 -11.70 -6.73 32.79
CA PRO A 74 -10.61 -5.75 32.79
C PRO A 74 -10.93 -4.44 33.53
N PHE A 75 -12.21 -4.12 33.72
CA PHE A 75 -12.67 -2.90 34.37
C PHE A 75 -12.64 -3.02 35.89
N LEU A 76 -12.92 -4.22 36.43
CA LEU A 76 -12.88 -4.48 37.87
C LEU A 76 -11.46 -4.43 38.42
N GLY A 77 -10.48 -5.00 37.68
CA GLY A 77 -9.07 -4.92 38.07
C GLY A 77 -8.50 -3.50 38.07
N ILE A 78 -8.99 -2.62 37.19
CA ILE A 78 -8.61 -1.20 37.18
C ILE A 78 -9.33 -0.46 38.31
N TRP A 79 -10.62 -0.71 38.51
CA TRP A 79 -11.40 -0.09 39.58
C TRP A 79 -10.80 -0.38 40.96
N ASP A 80 -10.44 -1.64 41.22
CA ASP A 80 -9.84 -2.06 42.50
C ASP A 80 -8.43 -1.49 42.73
N SER A 81 -7.74 -1.08 41.65
CA SER A 81 -6.42 -0.45 41.72
C SER A 81 -6.44 1.07 42.01
N LEU A 82 -7.62 1.70 41.97
CA LEU A 82 -7.79 3.13 42.25
C LEU A 82 -7.92 3.39 43.75
N SER A 83 -7.40 4.53 44.22
CA SER A 83 -7.63 4.99 45.59
C SER A 83 -9.09 5.41 45.80
N GLU A 84 -9.60 5.38 47.03
CA GLU A 84 -10.98 5.81 47.31
C GLU A 84 -11.25 7.26 46.91
N ASP A 85 -10.26 8.17 47.06
CA ASP A 85 -10.38 9.55 46.57
C ASP A 85 -10.56 9.64 45.04
N GLN A 86 -9.94 8.74 44.27
CA GLN A 86 -10.09 8.67 42.81
C GLN A 86 -11.44 8.09 42.42
N LYS A 87 -11.91 7.08 43.15
CA LYS A 87 -13.25 6.51 42.95
C LYS A 87 -14.33 7.54 43.29
N ASP A 88 -14.17 8.31 44.36
CA ASP A 88 -15.08 9.38 44.75
C ASP A 88 -15.08 10.54 43.75
N HIS A 89 -13.92 10.91 43.21
CA HIS A 89 -13.84 11.90 42.12
C HIS A 89 -14.61 11.43 40.87
N LEU A 90 -14.52 10.15 40.50
CA LEU A 90 -15.24 9.57 39.36
C LEU A 90 -16.75 9.45 39.63
N ARG A 91 -17.16 9.10 40.86
CA ARG A 91 -18.57 9.11 41.28
C ARG A 91 -19.16 10.53 41.18
N ASN A 92 -18.41 11.55 41.60
CA ASN A 92 -18.82 12.94 41.55
C ASN A 92 -18.95 13.48 40.11
N LEU A 93 -18.00 13.15 39.22
CA LEU A 93 -18.06 13.50 37.79
C LEU A 93 -19.29 12.93 37.07
N ASN A 94 -19.70 11.71 37.42
CA ASN A 94 -20.89 11.09 36.84
C ASN A 94 -22.19 11.77 37.32
N SER A 95 -22.19 12.28 38.56
CA SER A 95 -23.31 13.04 39.12
C SER A 95 -23.46 14.45 38.50
N GLU A 96 -22.35 15.09 38.11
CA GLU A 96 -22.36 16.39 37.42
C GLU A 96 -22.75 16.27 35.94
N ALA A 97 -22.37 15.17 35.27
CA ALA A 97 -22.80 14.88 33.90
C ALA A 97 -24.32 14.64 33.78
N CYS A 98 -24.96 14.08 34.81
CA CYS A 98 -26.42 13.98 34.87
C CYS A 98 -27.13 15.31 35.13
N ARG A 99 -26.45 16.31 35.72
CA ARG A 99 -27.04 17.65 35.99
C ARG A 99 -26.90 18.61 34.81
N SER A 100 -25.92 18.43 33.92
CA SER A 100 -25.67 19.30 32.77
C SER A 100 -26.64 19.08 31.59
N GLY A 101 -27.42 18.01 31.59
CA GLY A 101 -28.48 17.76 30.60
C GLY A 101 -29.63 18.78 30.61
N ALA A 102 -29.91 19.40 31.76
CA ALA A 102 -31.01 20.37 31.91
C ALA A 102 -30.71 21.77 31.31
N TRP A 103 -29.44 22.09 31.06
CA TRP A 103 -29.04 23.38 30.49
C TRP A 103 -29.23 23.42 28.97
N LEU A 104 -29.10 22.27 28.30
CA LEU A 104 -29.27 22.15 26.84
C LEU A 104 -30.74 22.34 26.41
N ASP A 105 -31.69 21.86 27.22
CA ASP A 105 -33.13 21.99 26.94
C ASP A 105 -33.66 23.41 27.16
N SER A 106 -33.05 24.18 28.08
CA SER A 106 -33.39 25.60 28.29
C SER A 106 -32.84 26.53 27.21
N TRP A 107 -31.74 26.15 26.55
CA TRP A 107 -31.14 26.94 25.48
C TRP A 107 -31.86 26.74 24.15
N LEU A 108 -32.37 25.53 23.89
CA LEU A 108 -33.12 25.21 22.67
C LEU A 108 -34.55 25.81 22.62
N GLN A 109 -35.10 26.26 23.74
CA GLN A 109 -36.44 26.86 23.79
C GLN A 109 -36.45 28.40 23.61
N HIS A 110 -35.31 29.08 23.71
CA HIS A 110 -35.29 30.55 23.78
C HIS A 110 -34.98 31.28 22.46
N ASP A 111 -34.55 30.58 21.40
CA ASP A 111 -34.03 31.20 20.16
C ASP A 111 -34.97 31.14 18.94
N PHE A 112 -36.25 30.84 19.11
CA PHE A 112 -37.21 30.72 18.00
C PHE A 112 -38.42 31.69 18.01
N SER A 113 -38.41 32.78 18.81
CA SER A 113 -39.51 33.77 18.75
C SER A 113 -39.29 34.95 17.80
N ASP A 114 -38.06 35.28 17.39
CA ASP A 114 -37.79 36.59 16.75
C ASP A 114 -37.24 36.47 15.32
N ALA A 115 -38.08 36.05 14.36
CA ALA A 115 -37.84 36.30 12.94
C ALA A 115 -39.09 36.10 12.05
N GLN A 116 -40.13 36.90 12.26
CA GLN A 116 -41.14 37.17 11.22
C GLN A 116 -41.18 38.67 10.89
N SER A 117 -40.51 39.08 9.81
CA SER A 117 -41.07 39.97 8.77
C SER A 117 -39.98 40.53 7.85
N SER A 118 -40.11 40.25 6.55
CA SER A 118 -40.03 41.23 5.44
C SER A 118 -39.62 40.55 4.11
N LYS A 119 -40.18 41.07 3.02
CA LYS A 119 -40.22 40.52 1.66
C LYS A 119 -38.98 40.93 0.83
N THR A 120 -38.36 39.96 0.16
CA THR A 120 -37.64 39.90 -1.18
C THR A 120 -37.11 41.16 -1.91
N PRO A 121 -36.16 41.09 -2.89
CA PRO A 121 -35.24 39.99 -3.32
C PRO A 121 -33.77 40.39 -3.71
N ARG A 122 -32.89 39.37 -3.88
CA ARG A 122 -31.60 39.30 -4.65
C ARG A 122 -30.38 40.13 -4.16
N GLN A 123 -29.33 39.46 -3.64
CA GLN A 123 -28.02 39.25 -4.32
C GLN A 123 -26.92 38.63 -3.41
N THR A 124 -26.19 37.66 -4.01
CA THR A 124 -24.77 37.25 -3.83
C THR A 124 -24.23 36.65 -2.52
N LYS A 125 -23.98 35.34 -2.57
CA LYS A 125 -22.73 34.61 -2.18
C LYS A 125 -21.73 35.36 -1.26
N THR A 126 -22.05 35.59 0.02
CA THR A 126 -21.01 35.96 1.01
C THR A 126 -21.28 35.52 2.46
N GLU A 127 -22.16 34.56 2.74
CA GLU A 127 -22.48 34.17 4.14
C GLU A 127 -21.91 32.81 4.59
N TYR A 128 -21.21 32.08 3.71
CA TYR A 128 -20.67 30.76 4.05
C TYR A 128 -19.32 30.79 4.81
N VAL A 129 -18.79 31.97 5.13
CA VAL A 129 -17.47 32.14 5.78
C VAL A 129 -17.59 32.47 7.28
N GLN A 130 -18.71 32.98 7.77
CA GLN A 130 -18.82 33.42 9.16
C GLN A 130 -19.10 32.29 10.17
N TRP A 131 -19.66 31.15 9.74
CA TRP A 131 -19.93 30.03 10.66
C TRP A 131 -18.72 29.16 11.00
N ASN A 132 -17.71 29.09 10.11
CA ASN A 132 -16.49 28.31 10.38
C ASN A 132 -15.49 29.04 11.29
N VAL A 133 -15.67 30.34 11.54
CA VAL A 133 -14.80 31.14 12.42
C VAL A 133 -15.21 30.99 13.89
N LEU A 134 -16.51 30.83 14.19
CA LEU A 134 -16.97 30.67 15.58
C LEU A 134 -16.58 29.31 16.21
N SER A 135 -16.49 28.24 15.42
CA SER A 135 -16.09 26.92 15.94
C SER A 135 -14.58 26.78 16.21
N ALA A 136 -13.75 27.69 15.69
CA ALA A 136 -12.31 27.71 15.91
C ALA A 136 -11.92 28.55 17.15
N CYS A 137 -12.71 29.57 17.50
CA CYS A 137 -12.45 30.41 18.68
C CYS A 137 -12.72 29.68 19.99
N THR A 138 -13.73 28.81 20.05
CA THR A 138 -14.11 28.03 21.24
C THR A 138 -13.08 26.94 21.61
N PHE A 139 -12.30 26.45 20.66
CA PHE A 139 -11.23 25.47 20.91
C PHE A 139 -9.95 26.11 21.48
N ASN A 140 -9.70 27.39 21.18
CA ASN A 140 -8.48 28.09 21.58
C ASN A 140 -8.56 28.65 23.02
N GLU A 141 -9.77 28.98 23.49
CA GLU A 141 -10.01 29.42 24.88
C GLU A 141 -9.87 28.26 25.89
N GLN A 142 -10.29 27.05 25.53
CA GLN A 142 -10.14 25.87 26.40
C GLN A 142 -8.68 25.42 26.56
N LEU A 143 -7.84 25.60 25.53
CA LEU A 143 -6.40 25.30 25.58
C LEU A 143 -5.61 26.33 26.42
N THR A 144 -6.05 27.58 26.44
CA THR A 144 -5.40 28.65 27.22
C THR A 144 -5.65 28.46 28.72
N LEU A 145 -6.84 28.01 29.11
CA LEU A 145 -7.18 27.67 30.51
C LEU A 145 -6.40 26.44 31.01
N LEU A 146 -6.16 25.45 30.13
CA LEU A 146 -5.39 24.25 30.49
C LEU A 146 -3.90 24.56 30.73
N VAL A 147 -3.33 25.49 29.97
CA VAL A 147 -1.91 25.90 30.09
C VAL A 147 -1.68 26.82 31.31
N GLN A 148 -2.69 27.58 31.74
CA GLN A 148 -2.60 28.38 32.96
C GLN A 148 -2.66 27.53 34.23
N HIS A 149 -3.31 26.36 34.21
CA HIS A 149 -3.39 25.48 35.38
C HIS A 149 -2.09 24.72 35.68
N PHE A 150 -1.23 24.49 34.68
CA PHE A 150 0.04 23.75 34.85
C PHE A 150 1.25 24.61 35.27
N LYS A 151 1.11 25.93 35.41
CA LYS A 151 2.21 26.83 35.82
C LYS A 151 2.23 27.20 37.30
N GLY A 152 1.27 26.71 38.10
CA GLY A 152 1.25 26.94 39.54
C GLY A 152 1.84 25.77 40.30
N ASN A 153 3.17 25.66 40.40
CA ASN A 153 3.83 25.07 41.58
C ASN A 153 5.27 25.57 41.73
N GLN A 154 5.53 26.10 42.91
CA GLN A 154 6.67 26.92 43.32
C GLN A 154 7.93 26.09 43.62
N ILE A 155 9.10 26.56 43.17
CA ILE A 155 10.36 26.53 43.94
C ILE A 155 11.05 27.89 43.74
N GLN A 156 11.39 28.54 44.85
CA GLN A 156 11.91 29.91 44.97
C GLN A 156 13.46 30.01 44.84
N PRO A 157 14.03 31.25 44.76
CA PRO A 157 15.32 31.57 44.14
C PRO A 157 16.43 32.03 45.13
N PHE A 158 17.70 31.88 44.71
CA PHE A 158 18.91 32.60 45.14
C PHE A 158 19.89 32.51 43.95
N CYS A 159 20.65 33.50 43.47
CA CYS A 159 21.17 34.74 44.03
C CYS A 159 21.56 35.71 42.88
N THR A 160 21.61 36.99 43.20
CA THR A 160 21.78 38.15 42.30
C THR A 160 23.21 38.73 42.37
N LEU A 161 23.59 39.48 41.32
CA LEU A 161 24.53 40.63 41.27
C LEU A 161 26.06 40.42 41.10
N SER A 162 26.59 40.98 39.99
CA SER A 162 27.69 41.99 39.89
C SER A 162 28.27 41.93 38.45
N LEU A 163 28.51 42.97 37.65
CA LEU A 163 28.38 44.42 37.72
C LEU A 163 28.45 44.96 36.26
N LEU A 164 27.79 46.09 36.00
CA LEU A 164 28.03 46.97 34.85
C LEU A 164 29.43 47.61 34.90
N GLY A 165 30.05 47.83 33.74
CA GLY A 165 31.25 48.65 33.56
C GLY A 165 31.28 49.31 32.18
N GLN A 166 31.15 50.63 32.18
CA GLN A 166 30.86 51.55 31.08
C GLN A 166 32.06 51.90 30.16
N THR A 167 31.77 52.03 28.86
CA THR A 167 32.15 53.07 27.86
C THR A 167 33.61 53.55 27.61
N LEU A 168 33.87 53.72 26.30
CA LEU A 168 34.75 54.69 25.59
C LEU A 168 36.25 54.37 25.40
N PHE A 169 36.63 54.00 24.16
CA PHE A 169 37.73 54.66 23.44
C PHE A 169 37.52 54.55 21.91
N ARG A 170 37.63 55.70 21.24
CA ARG A 170 37.60 55.93 19.79
C ARG A 170 39.04 55.81 19.23
N GLU A 171 39.12 55.42 17.96
CA GLU A 171 40.16 55.78 16.95
C GLU A 171 41.65 55.75 17.35
N ALA A 172 42.42 54.80 16.81
CA ALA A 172 43.53 55.03 15.86
C ALA A 172 44.30 53.73 15.55
N GLU A 173 44.82 53.64 14.31
CA GLU A 173 45.83 52.69 13.80
C GLU A 173 45.37 51.22 13.56
N LEU A 174 45.34 50.64 12.36
CA LEU A 174 45.99 50.93 11.08
C LEU A 174 45.13 50.41 9.91
N ARG A 175 44.76 51.33 9.01
CA ARG A 175 44.70 51.02 7.57
C ARG A 175 46.14 50.94 7.07
N ALA A 176 46.58 49.76 6.64
CA ALA A 176 47.69 49.61 5.68
C ALA A 176 47.57 48.25 4.99
N VAL A 177 47.77 48.26 3.68
CA VAL A 177 47.73 47.12 2.72
C VAL A 177 46.33 46.71 2.28
N GLY A 178 45.70 47.60 1.51
CA GLY A 178 44.71 47.22 0.51
C GLY A 178 45.35 47.07 -0.88
N ASP A 179 44.71 46.27 -1.73
CA ASP A 179 44.39 46.54 -3.14
C ASP A 179 45.45 47.17 -4.09
N SER A 180 46.75 47.00 -3.84
CA SER A 180 47.81 47.57 -4.69
C SER A 180 48.30 46.69 -5.84
N ASP A 181 48.08 45.36 -5.83
CA ASP A 181 48.77 44.49 -6.81
C ASP A 181 47.97 44.16 -8.09
N GLN A 182 46.65 44.23 -8.06
CA GLN A 182 45.85 43.99 -9.28
C GLN A 182 45.78 45.21 -10.21
N THR A 183 45.84 46.42 -9.64
CA THR A 183 45.69 47.66 -10.37
C THR A 183 47.01 48.11 -11.01
N LEU A 184 48.15 47.86 -10.35
CA LEU A 184 49.49 48.15 -10.91
C LEU A 184 49.84 47.22 -12.09
N PHE A 185 49.58 45.91 -11.97
CA PHE A 185 49.88 44.94 -13.03
C PHE A 185 49.10 45.22 -14.33
N THR A 186 47.83 45.64 -14.18
CA THR A 186 46.96 45.96 -15.31
C THR A 186 47.32 47.31 -15.97
N ALA A 187 47.81 48.28 -15.19
CA ALA A 187 48.30 49.56 -15.70
C ALA A 187 49.66 49.44 -16.41
N GLN A 188 50.55 48.57 -15.93
CA GLN A 188 51.89 48.35 -16.49
C GLN A 188 51.85 47.59 -17.82
N LEU A 189 50.94 46.62 -17.97
CA LEU A 189 50.69 45.92 -19.24
C LEU A 189 50.04 46.81 -20.32
N ARG A 190 49.24 47.81 -19.92
CA ARG A 190 48.70 48.82 -20.85
C ARG A 190 49.75 49.82 -21.31
N LYS A 191 50.68 50.22 -20.42
CA LYS A 191 51.75 51.17 -20.75
C LYS A 191 52.82 50.57 -21.69
N GLN A 192 52.92 49.24 -21.75
CA GLN A 192 53.84 48.51 -22.65
C GLN A 192 53.22 48.12 -24.00
N GLY A 193 51.99 48.54 -24.31
CA GLY A 193 51.35 48.31 -25.62
C GLY A 193 51.08 46.83 -25.97
N ARG A 194 51.17 45.90 -25.00
CA ARG A 194 51.02 44.45 -25.23
C ARG A 194 49.68 43.90 -24.75
N LEU A 195 48.59 44.53 -25.15
CA LEU A 195 47.24 43.99 -24.94
C LEU A 195 46.48 43.86 -26.27
N VAL A 196 46.84 42.84 -27.06
CA VAL A 196 46.00 42.33 -28.14
C VAL A 196 45.49 40.95 -27.75
N ARG A 197 44.15 40.85 -27.68
CA ARG A 197 43.27 39.68 -27.42
C ARG A 197 43.97 38.33 -27.16
N MET A 198 43.87 37.83 -25.93
CA MET A 198 43.99 36.39 -25.64
C MET A 198 42.77 35.84 -24.87
N PRO A 199 42.24 34.65 -25.22
CA PRO A 199 41.07 34.07 -24.57
C PRO A 199 41.35 33.56 -23.14
N ARG A 200 40.33 33.69 -22.28
CA ARG A 200 40.31 33.38 -20.84
C ARG A 200 40.79 31.96 -20.45
N ALA A 201 40.84 31.02 -21.39
CA ALA A 201 41.30 29.65 -21.19
C ALA A 201 42.83 29.52 -21.01
N TYR A 202 43.62 30.49 -21.46
CA TYR A 202 45.08 30.43 -21.36
C TYR A 202 45.59 30.82 -19.96
N LEU A 203 44.93 31.78 -19.30
CA LEU A 203 45.24 32.20 -17.92
C LEU A 203 45.01 31.08 -16.89
N THR A 204 44.05 30.19 -17.14
CA THR A 204 43.76 29.04 -16.26
C THR A 204 44.77 27.91 -16.40
N THR A 205 45.49 27.84 -17.54
CA THR A 205 46.45 26.78 -17.85
C THR A 205 47.85 27.10 -17.33
N VAL A 206 48.21 28.39 -17.26
CA VAL A 206 49.46 28.86 -16.64
C VAL A 206 49.41 28.74 -15.11
N PHE A 207 48.26 29.03 -14.48
CA PHE A 207 48.09 28.84 -13.03
C PHE A 207 48.05 27.36 -12.58
N ARG A 208 47.76 26.42 -13.49
CA ARG A 208 47.73 24.98 -13.20
C ARG A 208 49.09 24.28 -13.35
N LYS A 209 50.05 24.89 -14.04
CA LYS A 209 51.38 24.28 -14.27
C LYS A 209 52.38 24.52 -13.13
N GLU A 210 52.14 25.49 -12.25
CA GLU A 210 53.04 25.79 -11.13
C GLU A 210 52.77 24.97 -9.85
N ILE A 211 51.66 24.22 -9.77
CA ILE A 211 51.28 23.43 -8.57
C ILE A 211 51.60 21.93 -8.72
N VAL A 212 51.94 21.46 -9.92
CA VAL A 212 52.32 20.05 -10.14
C VAL A 212 53.84 19.91 -10.17
N ARG A 213 54.49 20.05 -9.01
CA ARG A 213 55.87 19.59 -8.78
C ARG A 213 56.08 19.23 -7.30
N ARG A 214 55.55 18.09 -6.84
CA ARG A 214 56.15 17.19 -5.81
C ARG A 214 55.48 15.81 -5.86
N PRO A 215 56.15 14.74 -6.30
CA PRO A 215 55.64 13.37 -6.19
C PRO A 215 56.21 12.67 -4.96
N GLY A 216 55.36 11.91 -4.25
CA GLY A 216 55.79 10.87 -3.31
C GLY A 216 55.09 10.90 -1.95
N LEU A 217 54.11 10.03 -1.73
CA LEU A 217 54.17 8.96 -0.71
C LEU A 217 52.88 8.09 -0.74
N VAL A 218 53.08 6.86 -1.21
CA VAL A 218 52.59 5.54 -0.74
C VAL A 218 51.30 5.44 0.12
N LEU A 219 50.41 4.56 -0.37
CA LEU A 219 49.30 3.89 0.31
C LEU A 219 49.67 3.29 1.67
N ALA A 220 48.98 3.71 2.74
CA ALA A 220 48.87 2.92 3.96
C ALA A 220 47.47 3.08 4.58
N GLN A 221 46.89 1.95 4.96
CA GLN A 221 45.61 1.81 5.67
C GLN A 221 45.59 2.67 6.94
N ALA A 222 44.71 3.67 7.00
CA ALA A 222 44.42 4.39 8.24
C ALA A 222 43.12 3.87 8.86
N ARG A 223 43.25 3.11 9.95
CA ARG A 223 42.19 2.99 10.96
C ARG A 223 41.98 4.37 11.56
N PHE A 224 40.76 4.90 11.49
CA PHE A 224 40.42 6.16 12.14
C PHE A 224 40.44 6.01 13.68
N PRO A 225 41.00 6.97 14.44
CA PRO A 225 40.75 7.06 15.88
C PRO A 225 39.34 7.63 16.13
N PRO A 226 38.71 7.33 17.28
CA PRO A 226 37.40 7.87 17.60
C PRO A 226 37.51 9.38 17.84
N LEU A 227 36.67 10.16 17.14
CA LEU A 227 36.43 11.57 17.48
C LEU A 227 35.72 11.66 18.84
N PRO A 228 35.98 12.71 19.65
CA PRO A 228 35.40 12.84 20.98
C PRO A 228 33.88 13.01 20.91
N LEU A 229 33.17 12.10 21.60
CA LEU A 229 31.71 11.95 21.68
C LEU A 229 30.94 13.19 22.20
N TRP A 230 31.62 14.21 22.70
CA TRP A 230 30.99 15.30 23.45
C TRP A 230 30.24 16.32 22.56
N GLY A 231 30.60 16.44 21.28
CA GLY A 231 29.86 17.28 20.32
C GLY A 231 28.61 16.62 19.74
N ALA A 232 28.66 15.31 19.50
CA ALA A 232 27.53 14.58 18.92
C ALA A 232 26.37 14.45 19.91
N GLN A 233 26.64 14.25 21.19
CA GLN A 233 25.59 13.99 22.20
C GLN A 233 24.77 15.26 22.56
N ALA A 234 25.37 16.45 22.43
CA ALA A 234 24.66 17.73 22.58
C ALA A 234 23.81 18.11 21.36
N VAL A 235 24.23 17.70 20.16
CA VAL A 235 23.44 17.83 18.93
C VAL A 235 22.28 16.83 18.92
N LEU A 236 22.50 15.59 19.38
CA LEU A 236 21.50 14.52 19.36
C LEU A 236 20.39 14.69 20.43
N SER A 237 20.70 15.25 21.59
CA SER A 237 19.69 15.51 22.64
C SER A 237 18.71 16.64 22.29
N ARG A 238 19.04 17.50 21.31
CA ARG A 238 18.22 18.67 20.91
C ARG A 238 17.44 18.47 19.59
N LEU A 239 17.51 17.28 18.99
CA LEU A 239 16.94 16.95 17.67
C LEU A 239 15.73 15.98 17.72
N SER A 240 15.09 15.79 18.88
CA SER A 240 14.18 14.64 19.10
C SER A 240 12.76 14.72 18.52
N GLN A 241 12.32 15.79 17.83
CA GLN A 241 10.96 15.89 17.25
C GLN A 241 10.72 16.55 15.85
N PRO A 242 11.71 16.95 15.02
CA PRO A 242 11.48 17.77 13.82
C PRO A 242 10.70 17.10 12.65
N SER A 243 10.51 15.79 12.69
CA SER A 243 10.09 14.98 11.54
C SER A 243 8.58 14.84 11.36
N LEU A 244 7.82 14.74 12.46
CA LEU A 244 6.36 14.71 12.42
C LEU A 244 5.81 16.06 11.94
N ALA A 245 6.43 17.15 12.42
CA ALA A 245 6.16 18.51 12.00
C ALA A 245 6.40 18.68 10.49
N LEU A 246 7.61 18.37 9.99
CA LEU A 246 7.93 18.51 8.55
C LEU A 246 6.93 17.77 7.63
N SER A 247 6.37 16.63 8.06
CA SER A 247 5.36 15.90 7.31
C SER A 247 4.04 16.64 7.13
N HIS A 248 3.59 17.32 8.19
CA HIS A 248 2.34 18.08 8.21
C HIS A 248 2.53 19.36 7.40
N LEU A 249 3.65 20.04 7.68
CA LEU A 249 4.01 21.33 7.08
C LEU A 249 4.20 21.23 5.56
N LEU A 250 4.81 20.16 5.05
CA LEU A 250 4.99 19.95 3.60
C LEU A 250 3.68 19.67 2.82
N SER A 251 2.51 19.59 3.50
CA SER A 251 1.19 19.46 2.87
C SER A 251 0.40 20.77 2.75
N SER A 252 0.74 21.81 3.52
CA SER A 252 0.10 23.14 3.49
C SER A 252 1.13 24.23 3.15
N THR A 253 0.67 25.42 2.75
CA THR A 253 1.51 26.62 2.64
C THR A 253 1.39 27.52 3.87
N GLU A 254 0.51 27.21 4.82
CA GLU A 254 0.32 27.94 6.09
C GLU A 254 1.51 27.73 7.04
N ASP A 255 2.25 26.67 6.80
CA ASP A 255 3.26 26.07 7.67
C ASP A 255 4.70 26.41 7.22
N MET A 256 4.85 27.43 6.37
CA MET A 256 6.09 27.72 5.67
C MET A 256 7.24 28.13 6.60
N ASP A 257 6.98 28.85 7.69
CA ASP A 257 8.04 29.31 8.59
C ASP A 257 8.76 28.16 9.32
N GLU A 258 8.04 27.11 9.69
CA GLU A 258 8.66 25.92 10.28
C GLU A 258 9.43 25.08 9.23
N ILE A 259 8.97 25.03 7.97
CA ILE A 259 9.72 24.45 6.85
C ILE A 259 11.03 25.21 6.64
N LEU A 260 11.00 26.53 6.79
CA LEU A 260 12.17 27.39 6.68
C LEU A 260 13.17 27.15 7.81
N GLN A 261 12.70 27.03 9.05
CA GLN A 261 13.55 26.70 10.20
C GLN A 261 14.18 25.30 10.06
N LEU A 262 13.46 24.30 9.55
CA LEU A 262 14.04 22.98 9.33
C LEU A 262 15.00 22.95 8.14
N SER A 263 14.65 23.63 7.05
CA SER A 263 15.54 23.80 5.90
C SER A 263 16.82 24.53 6.30
N ARG A 264 16.72 25.50 7.22
CA ARG A 264 17.87 26.20 7.83
C ARG A 264 18.76 25.22 8.59
N ARG A 265 18.20 24.35 9.43
CA ARG A 265 18.95 23.31 10.16
C ARG A 265 19.69 22.34 9.24
N ILE A 266 19.09 21.96 8.11
CA ILE A 266 19.72 21.07 7.12
C ILE A 266 20.82 21.80 6.31
N LEU A 267 20.59 23.06 5.94
CA LEU A 267 21.49 23.83 5.07
C LEU A 267 22.66 24.47 5.81
N PHE A 268 22.47 24.79 7.09
CA PHE A 268 23.36 25.60 7.92
C PHE A 268 23.56 24.97 9.32
N ALA A 269 23.79 23.65 9.37
CA ALA A 269 24.00 22.91 10.62
C ALA A 269 25.16 23.44 11.50
N GLU A 270 26.01 24.31 10.96
CA GLU A 270 27.19 24.88 11.61
C GLU A 270 27.07 26.40 11.90
N MET A 271 25.91 27.04 11.65
CA MET A 271 25.75 28.50 11.75
C MET A 271 24.55 28.90 12.61
N ASP A 272 24.74 28.88 13.93
CA ASP A 272 23.71 29.24 14.92
C ASP A 272 23.38 30.76 14.94
N ASP A 273 24.26 31.63 14.43
CA ASP A 273 24.17 33.09 14.65
C ASP A 273 23.41 33.92 13.59
N ILE A 274 22.69 33.32 12.64
CA ILE A 274 21.94 34.12 11.64
C ILE A 274 20.59 34.60 12.24
N PRO A 275 20.33 35.91 12.36
CA PRO A 275 19.06 36.42 12.86
C PRO A 275 17.88 35.99 11.96
N GLU A 276 16.76 35.59 12.56
CA GLU A 276 15.55 35.11 11.85
C GLU A 276 15.04 36.07 10.76
N ALA A 277 15.25 37.38 10.95
CA ALA A 277 14.73 38.43 10.09
C ALA A 277 15.38 38.55 8.68
N LYS A 278 16.38 37.73 8.32
CA LYS A 278 17.13 37.88 7.04
C LYS A 278 17.05 36.71 6.06
N VAL A 279 16.33 35.63 6.38
CA VAL A 279 16.30 34.45 5.50
C VAL A 279 15.07 34.49 4.59
N ALA A 280 15.27 34.91 3.34
CA ALA A 280 14.19 34.91 2.34
C ALA A 280 13.62 33.50 2.14
N THR A 281 12.28 33.39 2.19
CA THR A 281 11.55 32.16 1.93
C THR A 281 11.91 31.59 0.55
N PRO A 282 12.54 30.41 0.42
CA PRO A 282 12.69 29.67 -0.82
C PRO A 282 11.41 29.64 -1.63
N HIS A 283 11.53 30.11 -2.88
CA HIS A 283 10.49 30.00 -3.88
C HIS A 283 10.01 28.53 -4.01
N LYS A 284 8.72 28.31 -4.29
CA LYS A 284 8.09 26.98 -4.45
C LYS A 284 8.86 26.01 -5.35
N ALA A 285 9.51 26.52 -6.40
CA ALA A 285 10.35 25.72 -7.30
C ALA A 285 11.60 25.17 -6.61
N THR A 286 12.17 25.87 -5.63
CA THR A 286 13.29 25.43 -4.81
C THR A 286 12.87 24.32 -3.85
N LEU A 287 11.75 24.48 -3.15
CA LEU A 287 11.21 23.43 -2.26
C LEU A 287 10.92 22.13 -3.02
N ARG A 288 10.32 22.22 -4.21
CA ARG A 288 10.13 21.05 -5.09
C ARG A 288 11.45 20.35 -5.41
N ARG A 289 12.50 21.11 -5.73
CA ARG A 289 13.84 20.54 -6.00
C ARG A 289 14.42 19.86 -4.76
N PHE A 290 14.24 20.44 -3.57
CA PHE A 290 14.69 19.83 -2.33
C PHE A 290 13.98 18.52 -2.05
N GLN A 291 12.65 18.47 -2.23
CA GLN A 291 11.89 17.24 -2.06
C GLN A 291 12.34 16.13 -3.01
N LEU A 292 12.50 16.43 -4.31
CA LEU A 292 13.00 15.45 -5.29
C LEU A 292 14.43 14.99 -4.96
N ARG A 293 15.25 15.90 -4.45
CA ARG A 293 16.63 15.59 -4.04
C ARG A 293 16.66 14.69 -2.80
N LEU A 294 15.83 14.96 -1.79
CA LEU A 294 15.68 14.13 -0.60
C LEU A 294 15.21 12.72 -0.97
N ASP A 295 14.24 12.60 -1.87
CA ASP A 295 13.76 11.30 -2.35
C ASP A 295 14.84 10.49 -3.09
N MET A 296 15.66 11.17 -3.92
CA MET A 296 16.82 10.53 -4.57
C MET A 296 17.92 10.15 -3.56
N LEU A 297 18.18 10.99 -2.56
CA LEU A 297 19.13 10.68 -1.47
C LEU A 297 18.62 9.50 -0.62
N HIS A 298 17.32 9.46 -0.34
CA HIS A 298 16.69 8.31 0.30
C HIS A 298 16.88 7.04 -0.54
N SER A 299 16.67 7.11 -1.85
CA SER A 299 16.93 5.95 -2.72
C SER A 299 18.40 5.49 -2.63
N LEU A 300 19.35 6.42 -2.66
CA LEU A 300 20.77 6.10 -2.52
C LEU A 300 21.15 5.58 -1.13
N SER A 301 20.45 5.99 -0.06
CA SER A 301 20.75 5.52 1.29
C SER A 301 20.39 4.05 1.50
N GLN A 302 19.42 3.54 0.73
CA GLN A 302 19.02 2.14 0.78
C GLN A 302 20.11 1.16 0.32
N ARG A 303 21.15 1.64 -0.39
CA ARG A 303 22.29 0.83 -0.82
C ARG A 303 23.07 0.24 0.36
N PHE A 304 23.04 0.89 1.51
CA PHE A 304 23.73 0.44 2.72
C PHE A 304 22.77 0.07 3.85
N VAL A 305 21.59 0.68 3.95
CA VAL A 305 20.59 0.28 4.97
C VAL A 305 20.06 -1.13 4.70
N ASN A 306 19.73 -1.41 3.45
CA ASN A 306 19.08 -2.65 3.03
C ASN A 306 19.91 -3.40 1.99
N GLU A 307 21.23 -3.42 2.18
CA GLU A 307 22.21 -4.01 1.25
C GLU A 307 21.93 -5.51 0.99
N PRO A 308 21.55 -5.91 -0.24
CA PRO A 308 21.29 -7.31 -0.56
C PRO A 308 22.57 -8.17 -0.49
N GLY A 309 22.42 -9.42 -0.06
CA GLY A 309 23.52 -10.39 0.01
C GLY A 309 24.50 -10.13 1.15
N CYS A 310 24.09 -9.35 2.16
CA CYS A 310 24.89 -9.13 3.37
C CYS A 310 25.04 -10.45 4.13
N SER A 311 26.28 -10.92 4.34
CA SER A 311 26.53 -12.22 4.98
C SER A 311 26.09 -12.27 6.44
N SER A 312 26.07 -11.13 7.14
CA SER A 312 25.68 -11.05 8.55
C SER A 312 24.18 -10.91 8.77
N VAL A 313 23.40 -10.60 7.73
CA VAL A 313 21.95 -10.38 7.83
C VAL A 313 21.22 -11.18 6.77
N ARG A 314 20.44 -12.16 7.21
CA ARG A 314 19.51 -12.89 6.35
C ARG A 314 18.26 -12.04 6.13
N ARG A 315 17.88 -11.85 4.87
CA ARG A 315 16.69 -11.09 4.47
C ARG A 315 15.76 -11.92 3.59
N ALA A 316 14.47 -11.77 3.86
CA ALA A 316 13.40 -12.22 2.98
C ALA A 316 12.54 -11.01 2.58
N ARG A 317 12.34 -10.83 1.28
CA ARG A 317 11.59 -9.74 0.68
C ARG A 317 10.27 -10.26 0.12
N TYR A 318 9.21 -9.49 0.31
CA TYR A 318 7.89 -9.76 -0.24
C TYR A 318 7.43 -8.53 -1.00
N LEU A 319 7.20 -8.70 -2.30
CA LEU A 319 6.84 -7.61 -3.18
C LEU A 319 5.36 -7.69 -3.52
N SER A 320 4.74 -6.53 -3.65
CA SER A 320 3.44 -6.40 -4.30
C SER A 320 3.47 -5.20 -5.22
N ALA A 321 2.86 -5.34 -6.39
CA ALA A 321 2.85 -4.28 -7.38
C ALA A 321 1.46 -4.12 -7.99
N ASP A 322 1.12 -2.87 -8.28
CA ASP A 322 -0.12 -2.48 -8.92
C ASP A 322 0.08 -1.14 -9.67
N ALA A 323 -0.68 -0.94 -10.74
CA ALA A 323 -0.63 0.25 -11.57
C ALA A 323 -1.89 1.12 -11.36
N SER A 324 -1.67 2.37 -10.93
CA SER A 324 -2.75 3.32 -10.66
C SER A 324 -2.81 4.46 -11.68
N PRO A 325 -3.88 4.59 -12.48
CA PRO A 325 -4.09 5.75 -13.35
C PRO A 325 -4.45 7.00 -12.54
N GLN A 326 -3.57 8.02 -12.48
CA GLN A 326 -3.84 9.31 -11.82
C GLN A 326 -3.31 10.49 -12.66
N GLY A 327 -4.10 11.56 -12.76
CA GLY A 327 -3.63 12.82 -13.38
C GLY A 327 -3.09 12.69 -14.80
N GLY A 328 -3.60 11.74 -15.60
CA GLY A 328 -3.17 11.47 -16.97
C GLY A 328 -1.94 10.56 -17.11
N HIS A 329 -1.45 9.99 -16.00
CA HIS A 329 -0.32 9.07 -15.95
C HIS A 329 -0.69 7.77 -15.24
N ASP A 330 -0.10 6.66 -15.65
CA ASP A 330 -0.21 5.39 -14.94
C ASP A 330 1.00 5.27 -14.00
N TYR A 331 0.77 5.09 -12.69
CA TYR A 331 1.85 4.98 -11.71
C TYR A 331 2.01 3.52 -11.28
N LEU A 332 3.16 2.92 -11.59
CA LEU A 332 3.52 1.61 -11.05
C LEU A 332 3.96 1.79 -9.60
N CYS A 333 3.08 1.40 -8.69
CA CYS A 333 3.35 1.31 -7.27
C CYS A 333 3.94 -0.06 -6.97
N ILE A 334 5.04 -0.07 -6.21
CA ILE A 334 5.59 -1.30 -5.66
C ILE A 334 5.75 -1.10 -4.17
N LEU A 335 5.21 -2.03 -3.40
CA LEU A 335 5.39 -2.14 -1.97
C LEU A 335 6.31 -3.33 -1.70
N GLU A 336 7.29 -3.10 -0.84
CA GLU A 336 8.23 -4.10 -0.36
C GLU A 336 8.05 -4.28 1.15
N GLU A 337 7.92 -5.52 1.57
CA GLU A 337 8.05 -5.93 2.97
C GLU A 337 9.37 -6.67 3.13
N ILE A 338 10.14 -6.32 4.16
CA ILE A 338 11.41 -6.97 4.47
C ILE A 338 11.33 -7.59 5.85
N ALA A 339 11.60 -8.88 5.94
CA ALA A 339 11.91 -9.56 7.20
C ALA A 339 13.43 -9.76 7.26
N SER A 340 14.08 -9.21 8.27
CA SER A 340 15.54 -9.27 8.45
C SER A 340 15.90 -9.91 9.78
N ARG A 341 16.97 -10.70 9.82
CA ARG A 341 17.52 -11.25 11.07
C ARG A 341 19.03 -11.44 10.95
N PRO A 342 19.78 -11.46 12.08
CA PRO A 342 21.17 -11.90 12.04
C PRO A 342 21.28 -13.28 11.40
N SER A 343 22.25 -13.52 10.52
CA SER A 343 22.43 -14.84 9.88
C SER A 343 22.76 -15.93 10.88
N SER A 344 23.30 -15.57 12.05
CA SER A 344 23.57 -16.46 13.18
C SER A 344 22.36 -16.67 14.09
N TRP A 345 21.22 -16.03 13.82
CA TRP A 345 20.04 -16.15 14.66
C TRP A 345 19.49 -17.58 14.60
N VAL A 346 19.23 -18.14 15.77
CA VAL A 346 18.56 -19.43 15.95
C VAL A 346 17.32 -19.21 16.81
N PRO A 347 16.24 -19.96 16.59
CA PRO A 347 15.08 -19.94 17.49
C PRO A 347 15.51 -20.27 18.92
N ASP A 348 15.16 -19.40 19.87
CA ASP A 348 15.41 -19.68 21.30
C ASP A 348 14.69 -20.96 21.69
N ALA A 349 15.47 -21.96 22.12
CA ALA A 349 14.99 -23.30 22.39
C ALA A 349 14.57 -23.50 23.85
N GLU A 350 14.75 -22.49 24.72
CA GLU A 350 14.33 -22.54 26.12
C GLU A 350 12.81 -22.70 26.20
N GLU A 351 12.39 -23.78 26.86
CA GLU A 351 10.99 -24.19 26.94
C GLU A 351 10.16 -23.12 27.65
N GLY A 352 9.09 -22.68 26.98
CA GLY A 352 8.11 -21.72 27.54
C GLY A 352 8.25 -20.26 27.06
N GLN A 353 9.36 -19.86 26.42
CA GLN A 353 9.54 -18.47 25.93
C GLN A 353 9.53 -18.33 24.41
N PHE A 354 9.53 -19.45 23.68
CA PHE A 354 9.56 -19.44 22.23
C PHE A 354 8.30 -18.80 21.62
N ASN A 355 8.50 -17.80 20.75
CA ASN A 355 7.43 -17.16 19.99
C ASN A 355 7.66 -17.36 18.48
N PRO A 356 6.85 -18.20 17.81
CA PRO A 356 7.03 -18.52 16.38
C PRO A 356 6.77 -17.32 15.47
N PHE A 357 6.13 -16.27 15.98
CA PHE A 357 5.78 -15.07 15.21
C PHE A 357 6.81 -13.94 15.33
N LYS A 358 7.90 -14.16 16.09
CA LYS A 358 9.01 -13.21 16.30
C LYS A 358 10.33 -13.77 15.74
N GLY A 359 11.46 -13.15 16.11
CA GLY A 359 12.81 -13.56 15.67
C GLY A 359 13.29 -12.87 14.40
N PHE A 360 12.66 -11.76 14.00
CA PHE A 360 13.06 -10.94 12.87
C PHE A 360 12.56 -9.51 13.05
N ASP A 361 13.32 -8.57 12.48
CA ASP A 361 12.87 -7.20 12.25
C ASP A 361 11.98 -7.16 11.01
N HIS A 362 10.90 -6.40 11.07
CA HIS A 362 9.97 -6.24 9.95
C HIS A 362 9.86 -4.77 9.56
N CYS A 363 9.96 -4.49 8.27
CA CYS A 363 9.64 -3.17 7.73
C CYS A 363 8.77 -3.29 6.48
N VAL A 364 7.87 -2.32 6.30
CA VAL A 364 7.02 -2.18 5.12
C VAL A 364 7.33 -0.84 4.49
N ARG A 365 7.63 -0.83 3.20
CA ARG A 365 8.13 0.36 2.52
C ARG A 365 7.71 0.37 1.04
N ALA A 366 7.34 1.54 0.52
CA ALA A 366 7.22 1.74 -0.93
C ALA A 366 8.60 1.85 -1.59
N LEU A 367 8.81 1.16 -2.71
CA LEU A 367 9.94 1.41 -3.61
C LEU A 367 9.70 2.71 -4.40
N PRO A 368 10.73 3.28 -5.06
CA PRO A 368 10.57 4.46 -5.90
C PRO A 368 9.42 4.24 -6.89
N CYS A 369 8.38 5.07 -6.81
CA CYS A 369 7.23 4.98 -7.69
C CYS A 369 7.66 5.36 -9.11
N GLN A 370 7.26 4.56 -10.10
CA GLN A 370 7.56 4.81 -11.50
C GLN A 370 6.30 5.20 -12.25
N THR A 371 6.49 5.92 -13.35
CA THR A 371 5.40 6.24 -14.27
C THR A 371 5.43 5.25 -15.44
N LEU A 372 4.28 5.00 -16.04
CA LEU A 372 4.09 4.28 -17.28
C LEU A 372 3.39 5.24 -18.23
N ALA A 373 3.82 5.26 -19.50
CA ALA A 373 3.08 5.98 -20.52
C ALA A 373 1.70 5.34 -20.70
N ARG A 374 0.71 6.18 -21.04
CA ARG A 374 -0.63 5.71 -21.37
C ARG A 374 -0.57 4.66 -22.48
N GLY A 375 -1.15 3.48 -22.22
CA GLY A 375 -1.12 2.34 -23.16
C GLY A 375 0.15 1.49 -23.13
N GLN A 376 1.16 1.87 -22.33
CA GLN A 376 2.39 1.11 -22.12
C GLN A 376 2.33 0.29 -20.82
N THR A 377 1.23 -0.42 -20.61
CA THR A 377 0.98 -1.27 -19.41
C THR A 377 1.40 -2.74 -19.62
N LYS A 378 2.20 -3.00 -20.66
CA LYS A 378 2.72 -4.34 -20.98
C LYS A 378 3.72 -4.80 -19.92
N VAL A 379 3.82 -6.12 -19.74
CA VAL A 379 4.72 -6.75 -18.75
C VAL A 379 6.18 -6.26 -18.87
N PRO A 380 6.81 -6.20 -20.06
CA PRO A 380 8.20 -5.73 -20.17
C PRO A 380 8.40 -4.30 -19.66
N MET A 381 7.42 -3.41 -19.86
CA MET A 381 7.47 -2.03 -19.38
C MET A 381 7.45 -2.00 -17.86
N LYS A 382 6.55 -2.76 -17.24
CA LYS A 382 6.44 -2.85 -15.79
C LYS A 382 7.69 -3.47 -15.16
N VAL A 383 8.28 -4.49 -15.81
CA VAL A 383 9.58 -5.07 -15.41
C VAL A 383 10.68 -4.02 -15.50
N ALA A 384 10.76 -3.25 -16.58
CA ALA A 384 11.75 -2.17 -16.73
C ALA A 384 11.62 -1.11 -15.64
N CYS A 385 10.39 -0.73 -15.30
CA CYS A 385 10.11 0.21 -14.22
C CYS A 385 10.50 -0.37 -12.84
N LEU A 386 10.10 -1.60 -12.52
CA LEU A 386 10.49 -2.26 -11.26
C LEU A 386 12.01 -2.40 -11.16
N LEU A 387 12.66 -2.83 -12.24
CA LEU A 387 14.11 -2.95 -12.30
C LEU A 387 14.79 -1.59 -12.12
N ASN A 388 14.26 -0.51 -12.71
CA ASN A 388 14.75 0.84 -12.45
C ASN A 388 14.68 1.18 -10.95
N SER A 389 13.56 0.89 -10.28
CA SER A 389 13.39 1.15 -8.85
C SER A 389 14.36 0.36 -7.98
N ILE A 390 14.56 -0.94 -8.26
CA ILE A 390 15.53 -1.78 -7.55
C ILE A 390 16.96 -1.26 -7.75
N LEU A 391 17.34 -0.95 -8.99
CA LEU A 391 18.71 -0.52 -9.33
C LEU A 391 19.03 0.88 -8.79
N MET A 392 18.05 1.78 -8.69
CA MET A 392 18.22 3.05 -8.00
C MET A 392 18.63 2.83 -6.53
N GLU A 393 17.97 1.90 -5.84
CA GLU A 393 18.15 1.65 -4.41
C GLU A 393 19.31 0.72 -4.05
N HIS A 394 19.68 -0.21 -4.93
CA HIS A 394 20.67 -1.25 -4.59
C HIS A 394 21.89 -1.26 -5.53
N GLY A 395 21.84 -0.54 -6.65
CA GLY A 395 22.86 -0.63 -7.68
C GLY A 395 22.80 -1.96 -8.44
N VAL A 396 23.63 -2.08 -9.48
CA VAL A 396 23.55 -3.25 -10.36
C VAL A 396 24.23 -4.48 -9.79
N ASP A 397 25.34 -4.28 -9.09
CA ASP A 397 26.16 -5.36 -8.53
C ASP A 397 25.40 -6.21 -7.49
N LYS A 398 24.31 -5.66 -6.93
CA LYS A 398 23.48 -6.32 -5.90
C LYS A 398 22.17 -6.89 -6.44
N LEU A 399 21.91 -6.77 -7.75
CA LEU A 399 20.64 -7.20 -8.34
C LEU A 399 20.39 -8.70 -8.14
N GLN A 400 21.41 -9.55 -8.31
CA GLN A 400 21.23 -11.00 -8.18
C GLN A 400 20.90 -11.41 -6.76
N HIS A 401 21.58 -10.84 -5.77
CA HIS A 401 21.24 -11.05 -4.36
C HIS A 401 19.84 -10.54 -4.03
N TYR A 402 19.46 -9.36 -4.55
CA TYR A 402 18.10 -8.85 -4.37
C TYR A 402 17.06 -9.84 -4.89
N ARG A 403 17.24 -10.37 -6.11
CA ARG A 403 16.33 -11.35 -6.74
C ARG A 403 16.20 -12.63 -5.90
N GLN A 404 17.30 -13.11 -5.32
CA GLN A 404 17.35 -14.29 -4.45
C GLN A 404 16.63 -14.06 -3.11
N GLU A 405 16.69 -12.83 -2.58
CA GLU A 405 16.01 -12.46 -1.34
C GLU A 405 14.49 -12.35 -1.50
N VAL A 406 13.95 -12.20 -2.73
CA VAL A 406 12.49 -12.15 -2.96
C VAL A 406 11.88 -13.53 -2.78
N ARG A 407 11.08 -13.70 -1.72
CA ARG A 407 10.38 -14.95 -1.36
C ARG A 407 8.90 -14.94 -1.72
N GLY A 408 8.29 -13.78 -1.95
CA GLY A 408 6.89 -13.68 -2.36
C GLY A 408 6.59 -12.51 -3.29
N TRP A 409 5.65 -12.72 -4.20
CA TRP A 409 5.15 -11.74 -5.15
C TRP A 409 3.61 -11.80 -5.18
N VAL A 410 2.96 -10.68 -4.84
CA VAL A 410 1.49 -10.57 -4.82
C VAL A 410 1.02 -9.54 -5.83
N SER A 411 -0.01 -9.90 -6.61
CA SER A 411 -0.66 -8.99 -7.57
C SER A 411 -2.17 -9.25 -7.63
N ASP A 412 -2.93 -8.20 -7.92
CA ASP A 412 -4.39 -8.15 -8.15
C ASP A 412 -4.91 -8.92 -9.39
N GLN A 413 -4.16 -9.90 -9.89
CA GLN A 413 -4.42 -10.66 -11.13
C GLN A 413 -4.28 -9.85 -12.44
N GLY A 414 -3.79 -8.61 -12.40
CA GLY A 414 -3.45 -7.79 -13.56
C GLY A 414 -2.24 -8.31 -14.36
N THR A 415 -1.65 -7.47 -15.22
CA THR A 415 -0.44 -7.86 -15.98
C THR A 415 0.80 -7.97 -15.07
N GLU A 416 0.72 -7.40 -13.88
CA GLU A 416 1.71 -7.45 -12.80
C GLU A 416 2.02 -8.89 -12.34
N ARG A 417 1.06 -9.81 -12.43
CA ARG A 417 1.25 -11.23 -12.08
C ARG A 417 2.35 -11.93 -12.90
N ALA A 418 2.70 -11.37 -14.06
CA ALA A 418 3.71 -11.93 -14.95
C ALA A 418 5.12 -11.33 -14.74
N ILE A 419 5.26 -10.32 -13.87
CA ILE A 419 6.54 -9.63 -13.64
C ILE A 419 7.57 -10.56 -13.01
N SER A 420 7.19 -11.32 -11.98
CA SER A 420 8.07 -12.26 -11.28
C SER A 420 8.56 -13.41 -12.18
N LYS A 421 7.70 -13.86 -13.09
CA LYS A 421 7.97 -14.91 -14.08
C LYS A 421 8.74 -14.42 -15.31
N TYR A 422 8.91 -13.10 -15.44
CA TYR A 422 9.55 -12.53 -16.63
C TYR A 422 10.97 -13.07 -16.78
N PRO A 423 11.35 -13.63 -17.94
CA PRO A 423 12.68 -14.20 -18.13
C PRO A 423 13.74 -13.10 -18.06
N LEU A 424 14.72 -13.26 -17.18
CA LEU A 424 15.89 -12.38 -17.10
C LEU A 424 17.17 -13.23 -17.24
N ARG A 425 18.00 -12.89 -18.22
CA ARG A 425 19.28 -13.57 -18.47
C ARG A 425 20.28 -13.24 -17.36
N ASP A 426 20.93 -14.27 -16.82
CA ASP A 426 21.81 -14.13 -15.65
C ASP A 426 23.18 -13.48 -15.98
N GLY A 427 23.59 -13.46 -17.24
CA GLY A 427 24.77 -12.74 -17.75
C GLY A 427 24.59 -11.23 -18.01
N LEU A 428 23.74 -10.53 -17.27
CA LEU A 428 23.66 -9.05 -17.28
C LEU A 428 24.92 -8.45 -16.61
N ALA A 429 26.09 -8.87 -17.07
CA ALA A 429 27.37 -8.25 -16.77
C ALA A 429 27.35 -6.83 -17.37
N VAL A 430 27.18 -5.89 -16.45
CA VAL A 430 27.11 -4.45 -16.62
C VAL A 430 28.47 -3.88 -16.93
N LEU A 431 28.98 -4.21 -18.11
CA LEU A 431 30.14 -3.55 -18.70
C LEU A 431 29.66 -2.53 -19.74
N GLY A 432 29.29 -1.35 -19.24
CA GLY A 432 29.21 -0.10 -20.02
C GLY A 432 28.06 0.04 -21.03
N LYS A 433 27.23 -0.98 -21.25
CA LYS A 433 26.03 -0.86 -22.08
C LYS A 433 24.82 -0.60 -21.18
N PRO A 434 24.05 0.49 -21.41
CA PRO A 434 22.83 0.74 -20.63
C PRO A 434 21.94 -0.49 -20.68
N LEU A 435 21.33 -0.81 -19.54
CA LEU A 435 20.52 -2.00 -19.32
C LEU A 435 19.32 -2.01 -20.28
N ARG A 436 19.57 -2.43 -21.52
CA ARG A 436 18.54 -2.68 -22.51
C ARG A 436 18.01 -4.05 -22.18
N LEU A 437 16.89 -4.05 -21.47
CA LEU A 437 15.95 -5.16 -21.63
C LEU A 437 15.70 -5.25 -23.14
N ASP A 438 16.05 -6.36 -23.76
CA ASP A 438 15.60 -6.64 -25.12
C ASP A 438 14.09 -6.79 -25.03
N MET A 439 13.37 -5.67 -25.21
CA MET A 439 11.91 -5.58 -25.02
C MET A 439 11.13 -6.12 -26.21
N GLU A 440 11.79 -6.90 -27.06
CA GLU A 440 11.14 -7.65 -28.11
C GLU A 440 10.28 -8.73 -27.45
N GLY A 441 9.01 -8.38 -27.22
CA GLY A 441 7.93 -9.33 -26.98
C GLY A 441 7.58 -10.13 -28.23
N HIS A 442 8.58 -10.48 -29.05
CA HIS A 442 8.43 -11.57 -29.99
C HIS A 442 8.44 -12.85 -29.16
N ASP A 443 7.49 -13.74 -29.46
CA ASP A 443 7.57 -15.15 -29.07
C ASP A 443 9.03 -15.57 -29.29
N LEU A 444 9.80 -15.72 -28.21
CA LEU A 444 11.18 -16.19 -28.30
C LEU A 444 11.07 -17.49 -29.08
N PRO A 445 11.65 -17.58 -30.30
CA PRO A 445 11.56 -18.81 -31.07
C PRO A 445 12.06 -19.94 -30.17
N ALA A 446 11.29 -21.02 -30.05
CA ALA A 446 11.66 -22.18 -29.24
C ALA A 446 13.10 -22.65 -29.54
N ASP A 447 13.56 -22.33 -30.73
CA ASP A 447 14.82 -22.65 -31.36
C ASP A 447 16.05 -21.91 -30.75
N VAL A 448 15.86 -20.80 -30.02
CA VAL A 448 16.96 -20.06 -29.36
C VAL A 448 17.39 -20.70 -28.03
N VAL A 449 16.67 -21.72 -27.55
CA VAL A 449 17.02 -22.51 -26.35
C VAL A 449 18.18 -23.49 -26.64
N GLY A 450 18.59 -23.68 -27.90
CA GLY A 450 19.38 -24.84 -28.29
C GLY A 450 20.91 -24.72 -28.36
N ARG A 451 21.54 -23.52 -28.30
CA ARG A 451 23.00 -23.44 -28.59
C ARG A 451 23.75 -22.50 -27.64
N GLY A 452 24.03 -23.00 -26.43
CA GLY A 452 24.88 -22.42 -25.38
C GLY A 452 24.17 -21.35 -24.54
N GLY A 453 23.79 -21.55 -23.28
CA GLY A 453 24.25 -22.44 -22.21
C GLY A 453 23.84 -21.88 -20.83
N GLU A 454 23.28 -20.66 -20.76
CA GLU A 454 22.63 -20.11 -19.57
C GLU A 454 21.11 -20.11 -19.73
N ALA A 455 20.44 -21.03 -19.02
CA ALA A 455 18.99 -21.04 -18.96
C ALA A 455 18.47 -19.73 -18.37
N SER A 456 17.60 -19.01 -19.09
CA SER A 456 16.96 -17.80 -18.58
C SER A 456 16.13 -18.15 -17.35
N ARG A 457 16.44 -17.55 -16.20
CA ARG A 457 15.66 -17.73 -14.98
C ARG A 457 14.50 -16.74 -14.92
N PRO A 458 13.42 -17.07 -14.20
CA PRO A 458 12.42 -16.08 -13.81
C PRO A 458 13.07 -14.87 -13.12
N PHE A 459 12.45 -13.70 -13.22
CA PHE A 459 12.97 -12.49 -12.60
C PHE A 459 13.13 -12.68 -11.09
N PHE A 460 12.14 -13.26 -10.41
CA PHE A 460 12.23 -13.65 -9.01
C PHE A 460 12.13 -15.17 -8.87
N HIS A 461 13.22 -15.86 -9.19
CA HIS A 461 13.24 -17.33 -9.25
C HIS A 461 12.97 -18.03 -7.91
N SER A 462 13.20 -17.36 -6.78
CA SER A 462 12.95 -17.90 -5.43
C SER A 462 11.61 -17.44 -4.82
N SER A 463 10.82 -16.68 -5.58
CA SER A 463 9.56 -16.11 -5.11
C SER A 463 8.39 -17.04 -5.33
N LEU A 464 7.45 -17.05 -4.38
CA LEU A 464 6.11 -17.59 -4.57
C LEU A 464 5.21 -16.57 -5.25
N ASP A 465 4.55 -16.96 -6.34
CA ASP A 465 3.64 -16.10 -7.08
C ASP A 465 2.21 -16.28 -6.60
N VAL A 466 1.70 -15.28 -5.89
CA VAL A 466 0.36 -15.33 -5.33
C VAL A 466 -0.56 -14.37 -6.07
N SER A 467 -1.65 -14.93 -6.60
CA SER A 467 -2.78 -14.13 -7.02
C SER A 467 -3.46 -13.58 -5.77
N GLY A 468 -3.71 -12.28 -5.73
CA GLY A 468 -4.43 -11.63 -4.64
C GLY A 468 -5.75 -12.34 -4.34
N LEU A 469 -5.84 -12.97 -3.16
CA LEU A 469 -6.93 -13.89 -2.86
C LEU A 469 -8.27 -13.17 -2.76
N MET A 470 -8.25 -11.89 -2.38
CA MET A 470 -9.48 -11.11 -2.30
C MET A 470 -10.04 -10.83 -3.70
N HIS A 471 -9.21 -10.50 -4.68
CA HIS A 471 -9.65 -10.47 -6.08
C HIS A 471 -10.14 -11.83 -6.56
N VAL A 472 -9.46 -12.94 -6.22
CA VAL A 472 -9.93 -14.29 -6.59
C VAL A 472 -11.37 -14.53 -6.11
N VAL A 473 -11.62 -14.24 -4.83
CA VAL A 473 -12.90 -14.48 -4.17
C VAL A 473 -13.99 -13.55 -4.71
N TYR A 474 -13.74 -12.25 -4.78
CA TYR A 474 -14.74 -11.30 -5.29
C TYR A 474 -15.01 -11.47 -6.78
N ASN A 475 -14.02 -11.82 -7.60
CA ASN A 475 -14.24 -12.13 -9.02
C ASN A 475 -15.06 -13.41 -9.19
N ALA A 476 -14.87 -14.42 -8.32
CA ALA A 476 -15.68 -15.63 -8.34
C ALA A 476 -17.15 -15.33 -7.96
N LEU A 477 -17.36 -14.50 -6.93
CA LEU A 477 -18.69 -14.03 -6.52
C LEU A 477 -19.36 -13.22 -7.64
N GLU A 478 -18.65 -12.25 -8.23
CA GLU A 478 -19.15 -11.45 -9.35
C GLU A 478 -19.56 -12.35 -10.51
N ALA A 479 -18.71 -13.29 -10.94
CA ALA A 479 -19.02 -14.18 -12.04
C ALA A 479 -20.26 -15.05 -11.75
N ALA A 480 -20.37 -15.60 -10.54
CA ALA A 480 -21.49 -16.45 -10.14
C ALA A 480 -22.83 -15.69 -10.09
N VAL A 481 -22.81 -14.45 -9.58
CA VAL A 481 -24.01 -13.61 -9.41
C VAL A 481 -24.41 -12.91 -10.71
N THR A 482 -23.45 -12.38 -11.48
CA THR A 482 -23.74 -11.68 -12.75
C THR A 482 -24.28 -12.59 -13.83
N GLY A 483 -23.97 -13.89 -13.76
CA GLY A 483 -24.54 -14.91 -14.64
C GLY A 483 -26.04 -15.15 -14.44
N GLN A 484 -26.64 -14.65 -13.36
CA GLN A 484 -28.06 -14.88 -13.06
C GLN A 484 -28.98 -13.95 -13.87
N ARG A 485 -30.06 -14.51 -14.41
CA ARG A 485 -31.04 -13.79 -15.27
C ARG A 485 -31.60 -12.51 -14.65
N HIS A 486 -31.75 -12.48 -13.33
CA HIS A 486 -32.38 -11.38 -12.59
C HIS A 486 -31.40 -10.29 -12.17
N TRP A 487 -30.08 -10.56 -12.26
CA TRP A 487 -29.05 -9.63 -11.82
C TRP A 487 -29.09 -8.26 -12.50
N PRO A 488 -29.22 -8.13 -13.84
CA PRO A 488 -29.17 -6.83 -14.49
C PRO A 488 -30.25 -5.85 -14.01
N LYS A 489 -31.46 -6.36 -13.70
CA LYS A 489 -32.56 -5.54 -13.15
C LYS A 489 -32.27 -5.16 -11.71
N PHE A 490 -31.87 -6.13 -10.89
CA PHE A 490 -31.53 -5.90 -9.48
C PHE A 490 -30.38 -4.89 -9.33
N GLN A 491 -29.32 -5.02 -10.12
CA GLN A 491 -28.18 -4.10 -10.09
C GLN A 491 -28.57 -2.66 -10.43
N LYS A 492 -29.44 -2.46 -11.45
CA LYS A 492 -29.94 -1.12 -11.81
C LYS A 492 -30.74 -0.49 -10.67
N GLN A 493 -31.60 -1.29 -10.03
CA GLN A 493 -32.37 -0.86 -8.86
C GLN A 493 -31.46 -0.52 -7.69
N LEU A 494 -30.45 -1.36 -7.40
CA LEU A 494 -29.51 -1.13 -6.32
C LEU A 494 -28.65 0.13 -6.54
N ARG A 495 -28.21 0.39 -7.78
CA ARG A 495 -27.53 1.66 -8.12
C ARG A 495 -28.42 2.88 -7.92
N ALA A 496 -29.70 2.78 -8.26
CA ALA A 496 -30.68 3.83 -8.00
C ALA A 496 -30.85 4.09 -6.49
N ILE A 497 -30.92 3.02 -5.68
CA ILE A 497 -30.94 3.12 -4.22
C ILE A 497 -29.68 3.79 -3.68
N CYS A 498 -28.48 3.38 -4.12
CA CYS A 498 -27.23 4.02 -3.69
C CYS A 498 -27.17 5.51 -4.07
N LYS A 499 -27.70 5.90 -5.24
CA LYS A 499 -27.78 7.31 -5.64
C LYS A 499 -28.72 8.09 -4.72
N LEU A 500 -29.95 7.60 -4.54
CA LEU A 500 -30.97 8.26 -3.71
C LEU A 500 -30.53 8.36 -2.24
N CYS A 501 -29.99 7.28 -1.68
CA CYS A 501 -29.70 7.18 -0.26
C CYS A 501 -28.27 7.56 0.10
N GLY A 502 -27.33 7.65 -0.86
CA GLY A 502 -25.92 7.93 -0.60
C GLY A 502 -25.48 9.38 -0.90
N GLU A 503 -26.27 10.12 -1.67
CA GLU A 503 -26.03 11.53 -1.96
C GLU A 503 -26.79 12.43 -0.98
N LYS A 504 -26.07 13.37 -0.34
CA LYS A 504 -26.62 14.23 0.72
C LYS A 504 -27.86 15.02 0.29
N SER A 505 -27.86 15.55 -0.94
CA SER A 505 -28.98 16.33 -1.46
C SER A 505 -30.27 15.51 -1.54
N TYR A 506 -30.20 14.26 -2.02
CA TYR A 506 -31.36 13.38 -2.03
C TYR A 506 -31.73 12.89 -0.63
N GLN A 507 -30.75 12.58 0.23
CA GLN A 507 -31.02 12.24 1.63
C GLN A 507 -31.80 13.35 2.35
N GLU A 508 -31.46 14.62 2.13
CA GLU A 508 -32.16 15.76 2.73
C GLU A 508 -33.60 15.87 2.22
N VAL A 509 -33.83 15.65 0.92
CA VAL A 509 -35.18 15.62 0.35
C VAL A 509 -36.00 14.48 0.95
N VAL A 510 -35.45 13.26 0.98
CA VAL A 510 -36.13 12.09 1.55
C VAL A 510 -36.40 12.29 3.05
N ALA A 511 -35.41 12.73 3.82
CA ALA A 511 -35.55 12.96 5.25
C ALA A 511 -36.58 14.04 5.59
N ASN A 512 -36.52 15.21 4.92
CA ASN A 512 -37.39 16.35 5.24
C ASN A 512 -38.78 16.23 4.63
N GLN A 513 -38.84 15.92 3.34
CA GLN A 513 -40.07 16.04 2.57
C GLN A 513 -40.88 14.74 2.52
N MET A 514 -40.23 13.58 2.69
CA MET A 514 -40.92 12.29 2.68
C MET A 514 -41.12 11.76 4.10
N LEU A 515 -40.05 11.66 4.91
CA LEU A 515 -40.10 11.06 6.25
C LEU A 515 -40.69 12.01 7.29
N ARG A 516 -40.07 13.18 7.53
CA ARG A 516 -40.53 14.13 8.57
C ARG A 516 -41.94 14.64 8.29
N ALA A 517 -42.24 14.99 7.05
CA ALA A 517 -43.57 15.45 6.66
C ALA A 517 -44.66 14.36 6.85
N ALA A 518 -44.29 13.09 6.84
CA ALA A 518 -45.19 11.96 7.10
C ALA A 518 -45.20 11.49 8.56
N GLY A 519 -44.48 12.18 9.46
CA GLY A 519 -44.40 11.79 10.87
C GLY A 519 -43.54 10.55 11.15
N ALA A 520 -42.54 10.24 10.30
CA ALA A 520 -41.63 9.12 10.53
C ALA A 520 -40.83 9.29 11.84
N SER A 521 -40.45 8.17 12.46
CA SER A 521 -39.74 8.18 13.73
C SER A 521 -38.31 8.73 13.60
N ALA A 522 -37.72 9.17 14.72
CA ALA A 522 -36.32 9.58 14.74
C ALA A 522 -35.38 8.45 14.32
N LEU A 523 -35.72 7.20 14.65
CA LEU A 523 -34.96 6.00 14.28
C LEU A 523 -35.01 5.74 12.77
N ASP A 524 -36.14 5.95 12.12
CA ASP A 524 -36.28 5.81 10.66
C ASP A 524 -35.39 6.81 9.93
N ILE A 525 -35.39 8.06 10.40
CA ILE A 525 -34.54 9.14 9.86
C ILE A 525 -33.06 8.79 10.11
N GLN A 526 -32.72 8.31 11.31
CA GLN A 526 -31.36 7.88 11.64
C GLN A 526 -30.90 6.73 10.72
N THR A 527 -31.77 5.78 10.41
CA THR A 527 -31.48 4.66 9.52
C THR A 527 -31.13 5.14 8.11
N LEU A 528 -31.86 6.12 7.58
CA LEU A 528 -31.52 6.78 6.32
C LEU A 528 -30.19 7.52 6.40
N CYS A 529 -29.97 8.30 7.47
CA CYS A 529 -28.73 9.08 7.65
C CYS A 529 -27.49 8.21 7.86
N ALA A 530 -27.66 6.99 8.36
CA ALA A 530 -26.59 6.00 8.50
C ALA A 530 -26.17 5.41 7.14
N PHE A 531 -27.01 5.52 6.11
CA PHE A 531 -26.69 5.05 4.76
C PHE A 531 -25.58 5.93 4.16
N ASN A 532 -24.41 5.35 3.90
CA ASN A 532 -23.24 6.09 3.42
C ASN A 532 -22.57 5.46 2.18
N ALA A 533 -23.17 4.39 1.64
CA ALA A 533 -22.66 3.72 0.46
C ALA A 533 -22.96 4.53 -0.82
N LYS A 534 -21.91 5.11 -1.42
CA LYS A 534 -22.05 6.04 -2.57
C LYS A 534 -22.04 5.35 -3.93
N HIS A 535 -21.37 4.21 -4.04
CA HIS A 535 -21.15 3.54 -5.31
C HIS A 535 -21.40 2.05 -5.12
N LEU A 536 -21.95 1.41 -6.16
CA LEU A 536 -22.01 -0.05 -6.24
C LEU A 536 -20.88 -0.49 -7.18
N ASP A 537 -19.80 -0.97 -6.58
CA ASP A 537 -18.68 -1.60 -7.28
C ASP A 537 -18.58 -3.06 -6.80
N TRP A 538 -18.16 -3.95 -7.69
CA TRP A 538 -17.83 -5.33 -7.34
C TRP A 538 -16.55 -5.44 -6.52
N ARG A 539 -15.81 -4.34 -6.41
CA ARG A 539 -14.68 -4.19 -5.51
C ARG A 539 -15.10 -4.29 -4.04
N TRP A 540 -14.63 -5.38 -3.40
CA TRP A 540 -14.11 -5.40 -2.03
C TRP A 540 -15.04 -4.86 -0.92
N GLU A 541 -16.12 -5.58 -0.60
CA GLU A 541 -17.04 -5.28 0.52
C GLU A 541 -18.09 -4.19 0.23
N THR A 542 -18.01 -3.48 -0.90
CA THR A 542 -18.99 -2.44 -1.21
C THR A 542 -20.41 -3.01 -1.33
N LEU A 543 -20.56 -4.17 -1.98
CA LEU A 543 -21.84 -4.86 -2.11
C LEU A 543 -22.39 -5.30 -0.74
N GLU A 544 -21.57 -5.94 0.11
CA GLU A 544 -21.94 -6.33 1.48
C GLU A 544 -22.43 -5.11 2.28
N THR A 545 -21.68 -4.01 2.25
CA THR A 545 -22.02 -2.76 2.94
C THR A 545 -23.35 -2.17 2.44
N VAL A 546 -23.54 -2.11 1.12
CA VAL A 546 -24.79 -1.62 0.53
C VAL A 546 -25.97 -2.47 0.97
N LEU A 547 -25.86 -3.79 0.91
CA LEU A 547 -26.96 -4.71 1.26
C LEU A 547 -27.26 -4.67 2.77
N ALA A 548 -26.23 -4.56 3.62
CA ALA A 548 -26.38 -4.43 5.06
C ALA A 548 -27.08 -3.13 5.47
N GLN A 549 -26.82 -2.02 4.77
CA GLN A 549 -27.53 -0.74 5.00
C GLN A 549 -28.92 -0.71 4.33
N TRP A 550 -29.07 -1.40 3.20
CA TRP A 550 -30.33 -1.40 2.46
C TRP A 550 -31.41 -2.27 3.11
N SER A 551 -31.06 -3.43 3.66
CA SER A 551 -31.99 -4.35 4.32
C SER A 551 -32.87 -3.65 5.39
N PRO A 552 -32.32 -2.92 6.38
CA PRO A 552 -33.14 -2.21 7.37
C PRO A 552 -33.83 -0.95 6.82
N LEU A 553 -33.27 -0.30 5.79
CA LEU A 553 -33.84 0.93 5.21
C LEU A 553 -35.02 0.66 4.26
N ARG A 554 -35.05 -0.51 3.61
CA ARG A 554 -36.11 -0.88 2.66
C ARG A 554 -37.53 -0.75 3.25
N PRO A 555 -37.87 -1.32 4.42
CA PRO A 555 -39.22 -1.17 4.98
C PRO A 555 -39.60 0.28 5.27
N VAL A 556 -38.65 1.09 5.74
CA VAL A 556 -38.85 2.54 5.96
C VAL A 556 -39.24 3.23 4.65
N LEU A 557 -38.49 3.01 3.58
CA LEU A 557 -38.81 3.60 2.29
C LEU A 557 -40.09 3.01 1.67
N GLN A 558 -40.41 1.74 1.91
CA GLN A 558 -41.70 1.18 1.45
C GLN A 558 -42.89 1.91 2.07
N GLN A 559 -42.76 2.38 3.30
CA GLN A 559 -43.81 3.11 4.02
C GLN A 559 -43.90 4.59 3.61
N TYR A 560 -42.76 5.28 3.45
CA TYR A 560 -42.74 6.74 3.35
C TYR A 560 -42.37 7.30 1.96
N PHE A 561 -41.82 6.49 1.04
CA PHE A 561 -41.32 6.99 -0.23
C PHE A 561 -42.44 7.49 -1.15
N LYS A 562 -42.29 8.72 -1.64
CA LYS A 562 -43.23 9.40 -2.54
C LYS A 562 -42.51 9.84 -3.82
N ALA A 563 -42.73 9.13 -4.92
CA ALA A 563 -42.00 9.32 -6.17
C ALA A 563 -42.20 10.70 -6.82
N ASP A 564 -43.37 11.30 -6.61
CA ASP A 564 -43.80 12.62 -7.07
C ASP A 564 -43.07 13.79 -6.40
N MET A 565 -42.42 13.55 -5.25
CA MET A 565 -41.62 14.55 -4.54
C MET A 565 -40.21 14.73 -5.13
N LEU A 566 -39.81 13.89 -6.08
CA LEU A 566 -38.55 14.07 -6.82
C LEU A 566 -38.79 14.93 -8.07
N GLU A 567 -37.79 15.72 -8.46
CA GLU A 567 -37.88 16.56 -9.66
C GLU A 567 -38.16 15.73 -10.92
N ALA A 568 -38.84 16.32 -11.91
CA ALA A 568 -39.17 15.64 -13.17
C ALA A 568 -37.92 15.10 -13.92
N THR A 569 -36.78 15.77 -13.75
CA THR A 569 -35.45 15.38 -14.25
C THR A 569 -34.96 14.05 -13.66
N ASP A 570 -35.48 13.64 -12.49
CA ASP A 570 -35.15 12.41 -11.78
C ASP A 570 -36.25 11.34 -11.84
N SER A 571 -37.23 11.49 -12.74
CA SER A 571 -38.32 10.51 -12.94
C SER A 571 -37.81 9.07 -13.18
N GLY A 572 -36.69 8.89 -13.87
CA GLY A 572 -36.07 7.57 -14.06
C GLY A 572 -35.51 6.96 -12.77
N LEU A 573 -34.97 7.79 -11.87
CA LEU A 573 -34.51 7.37 -10.54
C LEU A 573 -35.71 6.96 -9.69
N ALA A 574 -36.73 7.82 -9.64
CA ALA A 574 -37.97 7.58 -8.89
C ALA A 574 -38.66 6.28 -9.31
N LEU A 575 -38.72 6.02 -10.62
CA LEU A 575 -39.28 4.79 -11.18
C LEU A 575 -38.52 3.54 -10.73
N LEU A 576 -37.19 3.54 -10.81
CA LEU A 576 -36.37 2.38 -10.43
C LEU A 576 -36.48 2.07 -8.93
N VAL A 577 -36.51 3.10 -8.08
CA VAL A 577 -36.69 2.95 -6.63
C VAL A 577 -38.09 2.41 -6.33
N SER A 578 -39.13 2.98 -6.92
CA SER A 578 -40.52 2.50 -6.76
C SER A 578 -40.64 1.02 -7.14
N GLN A 579 -40.06 0.63 -8.27
CA GLN A 579 -40.03 -0.77 -8.72
C GLN A 579 -39.27 -1.69 -7.75
N ALA A 580 -38.23 -1.21 -7.07
CA ALA A 580 -37.47 -1.98 -6.09
C ALA A 580 -38.28 -2.18 -4.79
N LEU A 581 -38.95 -1.13 -4.33
CA LEU A 581 -39.79 -1.13 -3.14
C LEU A 581 -41.02 -2.03 -3.31
N GLN A 582 -41.65 -2.01 -4.48
CA GLN A 582 -42.88 -2.76 -4.77
C GLN A 582 -42.61 -4.24 -5.13
N SER A 583 -41.40 -4.60 -5.55
CA SER A 583 -41.07 -5.95 -6.01
C SER A 583 -40.80 -6.91 -4.84
N PRO A 584 -41.60 -7.98 -4.64
CA PRO A 584 -41.30 -9.02 -3.66
C PRO A 584 -39.97 -9.73 -3.97
N TRP A 585 -39.72 -9.98 -5.26
CA TRP A 585 -38.48 -10.58 -5.74
C TRP A 585 -37.24 -9.76 -5.37
N HIS A 586 -37.34 -8.42 -5.37
CA HIS A 586 -36.23 -7.57 -4.95
C HIS A 586 -35.89 -7.76 -3.46
N GLY A 587 -36.91 -7.86 -2.60
CA GLY A 587 -36.71 -8.13 -1.17
C GLY A 587 -36.09 -9.50 -0.92
N LEU A 588 -36.55 -10.53 -1.65
CA LEU A 588 -36.01 -11.89 -1.53
C LEU A 588 -34.54 -11.96 -1.98
N MET A 589 -34.23 -11.32 -3.11
CA MET A 589 -32.87 -11.26 -3.65
C MET A 589 -31.93 -10.43 -2.75
N LEU A 590 -32.44 -9.38 -2.10
CA LEU A 590 -31.69 -8.58 -1.12
C LEU A 590 -31.23 -9.42 0.06
N GLU A 591 -32.14 -10.13 0.74
CA GLU A 591 -31.78 -10.92 1.92
C GLU A 591 -30.90 -12.12 1.58
N TRP A 592 -31.18 -12.79 0.46
CA TRP A 592 -30.34 -13.85 -0.08
C TRP A 592 -28.90 -13.38 -0.31
N LEU A 593 -28.74 -12.30 -1.09
CA LEU A 593 -27.41 -11.81 -1.45
C LEU A 593 -26.69 -11.20 -0.25
N ARG A 594 -27.41 -10.63 0.71
CA ARG A 594 -26.84 -10.14 1.98
C ARG A 594 -26.17 -11.30 2.73
N GLY A 595 -26.88 -12.41 2.96
CA GLY A 595 -26.31 -13.58 3.65
C GLY A 595 -25.10 -14.17 2.92
N LEU A 596 -25.16 -14.28 1.59
CA LEU A 596 -24.04 -14.78 0.79
C LEU A 596 -22.82 -13.84 0.82
N THR A 597 -23.03 -12.53 0.65
CA THR A 597 -21.95 -11.53 0.67
C THR A 597 -21.33 -11.35 2.05
N GLU A 598 -22.10 -11.50 3.12
CA GLU A 598 -21.61 -11.52 4.50
C GLU A 598 -20.71 -12.74 4.76
N ALA A 599 -21.09 -13.92 4.28
CA ALA A 599 -20.26 -15.12 4.38
C ALA A 599 -18.93 -14.95 3.61
N VAL A 600 -18.99 -14.44 2.38
CA VAL A 600 -17.78 -14.08 1.61
C VAL A 600 -16.94 -13.03 2.37
N GLY A 601 -17.57 -12.00 2.91
CA GLY A 601 -16.91 -10.96 3.69
C GLY A 601 -16.21 -11.50 4.94
N LYS A 602 -16.80 -12.49 5.60
CA LYS A 602 -16.19 -13.17 6.76
C LYS A 602 -14.90 -13.88 6.36
N GLU A 603 -14.92 -14.63 5.26
CA GLU A 603 -13.73 -15.32 4.75
C GLU A 603 -12.63 -14.33 4.32
N THR A 604 -12.98 -13.24 3.63
CA THR A 604 -11.99 -12.24 3.21
C THR A 604 -11.40 -11.49 4.41
N ARG A 605 -12.21 -11.11 5.41
CA ARG A 605 -11.72 -10.53 6.67
C ARG A 605 -10.78 -11.48 7.41
N TRP A 606 -11.08 -12.78 7.42
CA TRP A 606 -10.19 -13.81 8.00
C TRP A 606 -8.85 -13.88 7.25
N MET A 607 -8.87 -13.82 5.91
CA MET A 607 -7.66 -13.80 5.07
C MET A 607 -6.79 -12.58 5.38
N GLU A 608 -7.40 -11.41 5.63
CA GLU A 608 -6.70 -10.20 6.03
C GLU A 608 -6.14 -10.22 7.47
N GLY A 609 -6.66 -11.13 8.31
CA GLY A 609 -6.25 -11.28 9.70
C GLY A 609 -4.81 -11.80 9.87
N CYS A 610 -4.47 -12.14 11.11
CA CYS A 610 -3.24 -12.87 11.42
C CYS A 610 -3.48 -13.84 12.57
N TYR A 611 -2.60 -14.84 12.72
CA TYR A 611 -2.74 -15.86 13.76
C TYR A 611 -2.56 -15.32 15.19
N CYS A 612 -1.75 -14.27 15.37
CA CYS A 612 -1.43 -13.75 16.71
C CYS A 612 -2.33 -12.60 17.20
N HIS A 613 -3.09 -11.94 16.32
CA HIS A 613 -3.95 -10.80 16.67
C HIS A 613 -5.28 -10.81 15.91
N GLU A 614 -5.82 -12.01 15.67
CA GLU A 614 -7.04 -12.21 14.88
C GLU A 614 -8.22 -11.38 15.42
N ALA A 615 -8.46 -11.44 16.73
CA ALA A 615 -9.56 -10.72 17.38
C ALA A 615 -9.51 -9.20 17.12
N VAL A 616 -8.30 -8.61 17.09
CA VAL A 616 -8.11 -7.17 16.82
C VAL A 616 -8.36 -6.87 15.34
N LEU A 617 -7.83 -7.69 14.44
CA LEU A 617 -7.88 -7.41 13.01
C LEU A 617 -9.26 -7.70 12.40
N VAL A 618 -9.91 -8.78 12.82
CA VAL A 618 -11.20 -9.24 12.30
C VAL A 618 -12.39 -8.59 13.03
N GLY A 619 -12.18 -7.98 14.19
CA GLY A 619 -13.23 -7.33 14.97
C GLY A 619 -14.00 -6.22 14.23
N THR A 620 -15.24 -5.97 14.65
CA THR A 620 -16.21 -5.05 14.03
C THR A 620 -15.95 -3.55 14.30
N GLY A 621 -14.75 -3.20 14.76
CA GLY A 621 -14.38 -1.83 15.12
C GLY A 621 -13.96 -0.95 13.93
N SER A 622 -14.06 0.37 14.12
CA SER A 622 -13.50 1.34 13.18
C SER A 622 -12.01 1.06 12.93
N ARG A 623 -11.52 1.38 11.73
CA ARG A 623 -10.10 1.21 11.38
C ARG A 623 -9.17 1.90 12.38
N TRP A 624 -9.59 3.05 12.91
CA TRP A 624 -8.86 3.79 13.94
C TRP A 624 -8.77 3.02 15.26
N LYS A 625 -9.90 2.48 15.74
CA LYS A 625 -9.94 1.68 16.98
C LYS A 625 -9.06 0.44 16.87
N ARG A 626 -9.18 -0.31 15.76
CA ARG A 626 -8.33 -1.49 15.49
C ARG A 626 -6.84 -1.15 15.43
N ARG A 627 -6.48 -0.01 14.84
CA ARG A 627 -5.09 0.46 14.79
C ARG A 627 -4.53 0.77 16.17
N HIS A 628 -5.31 1.42 17.04
CA HIS A 628 -4.88 1.70 18.42
C HIS A 628 -4.77 0.44 19.26
N GLN A 629 -5.73 -0.49 19.13
CA GLN A 629 -5.63 -1.80 19.77
C GLN A 629 -4.38 -2.56 19.31
N MET A 630 -4.05 -2.53 18.01
CA MET A 630 -2.82 -3.12 17.49
C MET A 630 -1.57 -2.45 18.06
N LEU A 631 -1.56 -1.12 18.14
CA LEU A 631 -0.45 -0.36 18.71
C LEU A 631 -0.25 -0.69 20.19
N GLY A 632 -1.33 -0.79 20.97
CA GLY A 632 -1.29 -1.21 22.37
C GLY A 632 -0.80 -2.65 22.54
N ALA A 633 -1.23 -3.57 21.67
CA ALA A 633 -0.85 -4.99 21.75
C ALA A 633 0.58 -5.28 21.28
N THR A 634 1.11 -4.51 20.32
CA THR A 634 2.37 -4.86 19.63
C THR A 634 3.44 -3.78 19.66
N GLY A 635 3.11 -2.56 20.08
CA GLY A 635 3.97 -1.39 19.87
C GLY A 635 4.04 -0.92 18.41
N ALA A 636 3.33 -1.59 17.49
CA ALA A 636 3.32 -1.27 16.07
C ALA A 636 1.89 -1.04 15.56
N VAL A 637 1.74 -0.22 14.52
CA VAL A 637 0.42 0.07 13.92
C VAL A 637 -0.12 -1.08 13.06
N THR A 638 0.70 -2.10 12.78
CA THR A 638 0.34 -3.31 12.04
C THR A 638 1.17 -4.49 12.50
N CYS A 639 0.58 -5.67 12.46
CA CYS A 639 1.29 -6.93 12.64
C CYS A 639 2.03 -7.34 11.34
N PRO A 640 3.26 -7.90 11.42
CA PRO A 640 3.96 -8.49 10.27
C PRO A 640 3.20 -9.66 9.62
N TRP A 641 2.46 -10.42 10.42
CA TRP A 641 1.68 -11.59 10.00
C TRP A 641 0.29 -11.25 9.44
N LYS A 642 -0.06 -9.96 9.35
CA LYS A 642 -1.32 -9.53 8.75
C LYS A 642 -1.36 -9.97 7.28
N GLY A 643 -2.42 -10.69 6.89
CA GLY A 643 -2.60 -11.14 5.51
C GLY A 643 -1.79 -12.38 5.13
N LYS A 644 -1.16 -13.06 6.10
CA LYS A 644 -0.24 -14.18 5.89
C LYS A 644 -0.90 -15.50 6.34
N ARG A 645 -1.74 -16.07 5.48
CA ARG A 645 -2.53 -17.29 5.80
C ARG A 645 -2.09 -18.55 5.05
N LEU A 646 -0.92 -18.51 4.39
CA LEU A 646 -0.44 -19.62 3.57
C LEU A 646 -0.40 -20.96 4.31
N PRO A 647 0.04 -21.04 5.59
CA PRO A 647 -0.02 -22.29 6.34
C PRO A 647 -1.41 -22.93 6.42
N SER A 648 -2.47 -22.13 6.57
CA SER A 648 -3.84 -22.64 6.65
C SER A 648 -4.32 -23.18 5.31
N PHE A 649 -4.02 -22.49 4.20
CA PHE A 649 -4.36 -22.97 2.86
C PHE A 649 -3.60 -24.24 2.50
N ALA A 650 -2.30 -24.30 2.81
CA ALA A 650 -1.48 -25.51 2.64
C ALA A 650 -2.02 -26.72 3.43
N LEU A 651 -2.84 -26.47 4.45
CA LEU A 651 -3.48 -27.50 5.26
C LEU A 651 -4.98 -27.71 4.91
N GLY A 652 -5.46 -27.22 3.78
CA GLY A 652 -6.82 -27.52 3.29
C GLY A 652 -7.90 -26.55 3.77
N HIS A 653 -7.56 -25.32 4.15
CA HIS A 653 -8.56 -24.29 4.51
C HIS A 653 -9.53 -23.97 3.34
N ARG A 654 -9.12 -24.22 2.09
CA ARG A 654 -9.98 -24.09 0.90
C ARG A 654 -11.29 -24.85 1.04
N GLU A 655 -11.26 -26.09 1.54
CA GLU A 655 -12.47 -26.92 1.77
C GLU A 655 -13.33 -26.41 2.93
N ALA A 656 -12.72 -25.80 3.94
CA ALA A 656 -13.47 -25.16 5.03
C ALA A 656 -14.22 -23.94 4.52
N MET A 657 -13.57 -23.13 3.68
CA MET A 657 -14.14 -21.96 3.05
C MET A 657 -15.30 -22.32 2.09
N THR A 658 -15.14 -23.31 1.22
CA THR A 658 -16.23 -23.71 0.32
C THR A 658 -17.43 -24.24 1.09
N ARG A 659 -17.23 -25.05 2.14
CA ARG A 659 -18.30 -25.49 3.03
C ARG A 659 -18.99 -24.34 3.77
N SER A 660 -18.21 -23.37 4.26
CA SER A 660 -18.73 -22.16 4.90
C SER A 660 -19.66 -21.38 3.95
N LEU A 661 -19.28 -21.28 2.68
CA LEU A 661 -20.07 -20.61 1.64
C LEU A 661 -21.30 -21.42 1.20
N ASP A 662 -21.20 -22.74 1.13
CA ASP A 662 -22.34 -23.61 0.83
C ASP A 662 -23.44 -23.49 1.90
N LEU A 663 -23.03 -23.35 3.16
CA LEU A 663 -23.91 -23.16 4.32
C LEU A 663 -24.33 -21.70 4.54
N ALA A 664 -23.90 -20.76 3.69
CA ALA A 664 -24.21 -19.35 3.87
C ALA A 664 -25.72 -19.08 3.86
N GLY A 665 -26.21 -18.36 4.86
CA GLY A 665 -27.61 -17.97 4.99
C GLY A 665 -27.81 -17.00 6.15
N SER A 666 -29.00 -16.43 6.26
CA SER A 666 -29.37 -15.53 7.36
C SER A 666 -30.79 -15.83 7.85
N SER A 667 -31.10 -15.51 9.11
CA SER A 667 -32.47 -15.64 9.63
C SER A 667 -33.48 -14.83 8.82
N GLU A 668 -33.07 -13.67 8.32
CA GLU A 668 -33.91 -12.80 7.50
C GLU A 668 -34.17 -13.40 6.12
N TYR A 669 -33.19 -14.09 5.52
CA TYR A 669 -33.39 -14.80 4.27
C TYR A 669 -34.39 -15.94 4.42
N HIS A 670 -34.27 -16.75 5.47
CA HIS A 670 -35.24 -17.82 5.76
C HIS A 670 -36.64 -17.25 6.00
N ARG A 671 -36.76 -16.14 6.73
CA ARG A 671 -38.03 -15.44 6.93
C ARG A 671 -38.60 -14.92 5.61
N ALA A 672 -37.76 -14.35 4.75
CA ALA A 672 -38.17 -13.87 3.43
C ALA A 672 -38.64 -15.01 2.52
N LEU A 673 -37.99 -16.18 2.57
CA LEU A 673 -38.42 -17.40 1.87
C LEU A 673 -39.81 -17.87 2.32
N LEU A 674 -40.04 -17.94 3.63
CA LEU A 674 -41.32 -18.39 4.20
C LEU A 674 -42.47 -17.46 3.85
N ASN A 675 -42.20 -16.16 3.70
CA ASN A 675 -43.19 -15.14 3.35
C ASN A 675 -43.37 -14.94 1.83
N ALA A 676 -42.51 -15.54 1.00
CA ALA A 676 -42.57 -15.41 -0.45
C ALA A 676 -43.62 -16.34 -1.06
N ARG A 677 -44.04 -16.05 -2.29
CA ARG A 677 -44.86 -16.97 -3.08
C ARG A 677 -44.07 -18.26 -3.31
N PRO A 678 -44.69 -19.46 -3.30
CA PRO A 678 -43.97 -20.72 -3.48
C PRO A 678 -43.09 -20.77 -4.73
N GLU A 679 -43.56 -20.18 -5.84
CA GLU A 679 -42.81 -20.08 -7.09
C GLU A 679 -41.54 -19.22 -6.97
N ASP A 680 -41.63 -18.08 -6.27
CA ASP A 680 -40.48 -17.20 -6.05
C ASP A 680 -39.49 -17.82 -5.06
N ALA A 681 -40.00 -18.48 -4.01
CA ALA A 681 -39.19 -19.19 -3.02
C ALA A 681 -38.42 -20.36 -3.66
N ALA A 682 -39.07 -21.17 -4.49
CA ALA A 682 -38.42 -22.24 -5.24
C ALA A 682 -37.36 -21.67 -6.20
N ALA A 683 -37.71 -20.62 -6.96
CA ALA A 683 -36.79 -20.03 -7.92
C ALA A 683 -35.54 -19.40 -7.27
N ILE A 684 -35.66 -18.77 -6.09
CA ILE A 684 -34.49 -18.23 -5.38
C ILE A 684 -33.67 -19.35 -4.74
N ALA A 685 -34.29 -20.44 -4.26
CA ALA A 685 -33.58 -21.58 -3.68
C ALA A 685 -32.75 -22.32 -4.74
N ASP A 686 -33.33 -22.53 -5.93
CA ASP A 686 -32.60 -23.07 -7.08
C ASP A 686 -31.42 -22.18 -7.47
N MET A 687 -31.64 -20.85 -7.50
CA MET A 687 -30.59 -19.88 -7.79
C MET A 687 -29.49 -19.91 -6.71
N ASP A 688 -29.84 -20.05 -5.44
CA ASP A 688 -28.89 -20.16 -4.33
C ASP A 688 -27.93 -21.35 -4.52
N VAL A 689 -28.49 -22.54 -4.79
CA VAL A 689 -27.71 -23.76 -5.06
C VAL A 689 -26.79 -23.58 -6.26
N VAL A 690 -27.30 -23.01 -7.36
CA VAL A 690 -26.50 -22.79 -8.59
C VAL A 690 -25.37 -21.81 -8.35
N VAL A 691 -25.64 -20.68 -7.68
CA VAL A 691 -24.64 -19.63 -7.42
C VAL A 691 -23.57 -20.14 -6.45
N LYS A 692 -23.95 -20.78 -5.34
CA LYS A 692 -23.02 -21.33 -4.35
C LYS A 692 -22.11 -22.38 -4.96
N ARG A 693 -22.67 -23.32 -5.75
CA ARG A 693 -21.89 -24.33 -6.46
C ARG A 693 -20.92 -23.70 -7.46
N ALA A 694 -21.35 -22.71 -8.24
CA ALA A 694 -20.48 -22.00 -9.17
C ALA A 694 -19.34 -21.26 -8.45
N LEU A 695 -19.65 -20.61 -7.33
CA LEU A 695 -18.67 -19.96 -6.46
C LEU A 695 -17.66 -20.97 -5.88
N ALA A 696 -18.15 -22.06 -5.28
CA ALA A 696 -17.33 -23.11 -4.69
C ALA A 696 -16.39 -23.75 -5.72
N HIS A 697 -16.88 -24.09 -6.91
CA HIS A 697 -16.04 -24.61 -8.00
C HIS A 697 -14.96 -23.59 -8.42
N ALA A 698 -15.35 -22.33 -8.65
CA ALA A 698 -14.40 -21.29 -9.05
C ALA A 698 -13.30 -21.07 -8.00
N LEU A 699 -13.63 -21.12 -6.72
CA LEU A 699 -12.66 -21.03 -5.62
C LEU A 699 -11.80 -22.28 -5.53
N HIS A 700 -12.40 -23.46 -5.63
CA HIS A 700 -11.68 -24.73 -5.61
C HIS A 700 -10.58 -24.75 -6.67
N ASP A 701 -10.91 -24.39 -7.92
CA ASP A 701 -9.99 -24.42 -9.04
C ASP A 701 -8.90 -23.34 -8.94
N LYS A 702 -9.29 -22.11 -8.62
CA LYS A 702 -8.35 -20.98 -8.56
C LYS A 702 -7.40 -21.04 -7.37
N LEU A 703 -7.76 -21.75 -6.29
CA LEU A 703 -6.96 -21.85 -5.07
C LEU A 703 -6.22 -23.20 -4.94
N ALA A 704 -6.44 -24.15 -5.84
CA ALA A 704 -5.82 -25.48 -5.80
C ALA A 704 -4.29 -25.44 -5.71
N TYR A 705 -3.67 -24.46 -6.37
CA TYR A 705 -2.20 -24.33 -6.39
C TYR A 705 -1.58 -24.09 -5.01
N LEU A 706 -2.35 -23.58 -4.02
CA LEU A 706 -1.86 -23.34 -2.67
C LEU A 706 -1.62 -24.64 -1.88
N GLU A 707 -2.19 -25.75 -2.35
CA GLU A 707 -2.05 -27.10 -1.78
C GLU A 707 -1.04 -27.96 -2.57
N ALA A 708 -0.27 -27.35 -3.47
CA ALA A 708 0.80 -28.01 -4.25
C ALA A 708 2.17 -27.44 -3.89
N LEU A 709 3.25 -28.15 -4.23
CA LEU A 709 4.61 -27.60 -4.08
C LEU A 709 4.81 -26.38 -4.99
N PRO A 710 5.52 -25.34 -4.51
CA PRO A 710 6.17 -25.18 -3.20
C PRO A 710 5.26 -24.65 -2.07
N TYR A 711 4.04 -24.20 -2.37
CA TYR A 711 3.13 -23.52 -1.43
C TYR A 711 2.77 -24.39 -0.23
N LYS A 712 2.52 -25.69 -0.49
CA LYS A 712 2.17 -26.69 0.51
C LYS A 712 3.20 -26.80 1.65
N LEU A 713 4.47 -26.47 1.41
CA LEU A 713 5.53 -26.52 2.43
C LEU A 713 5.26 -25.58 3.62
N ALA A 714 4.56 -24.47 3.41
CA ALA A 714 4.17 -23.58 4.50
C ALA A 714 3.28 -24.27 5.55
N GLY A 715 2.62 -25.38 5.19
CA GLY A 715 1.84 -26.21 6.11
C GLY A 715 2.67 -26.81 7.25
N ALA A 716 4.00 -26.90 7.10
CA ALA A 716 4.93 -27.27 8.17
C ALA A 716 4.84 -26.31 9.38
N PHE A 717 4.46 -25.05 9.15
CA PHE A 717 4.27 -24.04 10.19
C PHE A 717 2.92 -24.16 10.91
N GLY A 718 2.06 -25.07 10.48
CA GLY A 718 0.66 -25.15 10.89
C GLY A 718 0.43 -25.37 12.38
N GLU A 719 1.36 -26.03 13.08
CA GLU A 719 1.34 -26.21 14.54
C GLU A 719 1.14 -24.87 15.26
N TYR A 720 1.83 -23.82 14.81
CA TYR A 720 1.75 -22.49 15.39
C TYR A 720 0.50 -21.72 14.95
N CYS A 721 -0.22 -22.22 13.94
CA CYS A 721 -1.38 -21.60 13.32
C CYS A 721 -2.70 -22.26 13.74
N GLY A 722 -2.71 -23.01 14.84
CA GLY A 722 -3.90 -23.68 15.38
C GLY A 722 -4.18 -25.06 14.81
N SER A 723 -3.29 -25.62 13.97
CA SER A 723 -3.37 -27.02 13.56
C SER A 723 -2.59 -27.92 14.52
N SER A 724 -2.90 -29.22 14.54
CA SER A 724 -2.11 -30.17 15.32
C SER A 724 -0.72 -30.40 14.73
N LEU A 725 0.26 -30.68 15.58
CA LEU A 725 1.62 -31.06 15.18
C LEU A 725 1.62 -32.24 14.18
N GLN A 726 0.78 -33.24 14.43
CA GLN A 726 0.65 -34.41 13.54
C GLN A 726 0.15 -34.03 12.14
N ARG A 727 -0.77 -33.07 12.04
CA ARG A 727 -1.26 -32.56 10.74
C ARG A 727 -0.16 -31.82 9.99
N ALA A 728 0.61 -30.98 10.67
CA ALA A 728 1.76 -30.29 10.06
C ALA A 728 2.83 -31.28 9.57
N LYS A 729 3.17 -32.30 10.37
CA LYS A 729 4.11 -33.37 9.99
C LYS A 729 3.60 -34.21 8.83
N LYS A 730 2.31 -34.55 8.82
CA LYS A 730 1.66 -35.25 7.69
C LYS A 730 1.82 -34.45 6.40
N CYS A 731 1.52 -33.15 6.43
CA CYS A 731 1.71 -32.26 5.28
C CYS A 731 3.15 -32.25 4.77
N VAL A 732 4.15 -32.22 5.65
CA VAL A 732 5.58 -32.32 5.23
C VAL A 732 5.90 -33.67 4.60
N ARG A 733 5.38 -34.79 5.12
CA ARG A 733 5.57 -36.11 4.50
C ARG A 733 4.98 -36.16 3.08
N GLU A 734 3.78 -35.63 2.90
CA GLU A 734 3.15 -35.54 1.58
C GLU A 734 3.97 -34.67 0.62
N CYS A 735 4.49 -33.52 1.08
CA CYS A 735 5.40 -32.68 0.29
C CYS A 735 6.69 -33.41 -0.11
N LEU A 736 7.27 -34.20 0.79
CA LEU A 736 8.48 -34.98 0.51
C LEU A 736 8.21 -36.08 -0.52
N GLN A 737 7.07 -36.75 -0.40
CA GLN A 737 6.63 -37.75 -1.36
C GLN A 737 6.39 -37.14 -2.74
N GLU A 738 5.62 -36.04 -2.83
CA GLU A 738 5.38 -35.31 -4.08
C GLU A 738 6.69 -34.87 -4.74
N PHE A 739 7.67 -34.43 -3.96
CA PHE A 739 9.00 -34.07 -4.45
C PHE A 739 9.80 -35.25 -4.99
N GLU A 740 9.69 -36.42 -4.38
CA GLU A 740 10.39 -37.65 -4.80
C GLU A 740 9.76 -38.27 -6.05
N GLU A 741 8.44 -38.11 -6.23
CA GLU A 741 7.68 -38.57 -7.39
C GLU A 741 7.81 -37.61 -8.60
N ALA A 742 7.99 -36.31 -8.36
CA ALA A 742 8.04 -35.30 -9.42
C ALA A 742 9.38 -35.29 -10.19
N GLY A 743 9.30 -35.08 -11.50
CA GLY A 743 10.49 -34.83 -12.33
C GLY A 743 11.14 -33.50 -11.97
N ARG A 744 12.48 -33.45 -11.85
CA ARG A 744 13.21 -32.21 -11.47
C ARG A 744 12.92 -31.00 -12.35
N ALA A 745 12.60 -31.21 -13.63
CA ALA A 745 12.31 -30.13 -14.58
C ALA A 745 10.94 -29.46 -14.33
N GLU A 746 10.03 -30.13 -13.63
CA GLU A 746 8.66 -29.66 -13.36
C GLU A 746 8.58 -28.89 -12.03
N LEU A 747 9.60 -29.02 -11.19
CA LEU A 747 9.62 -28.45 -9.85
C LEU A 747 9.99 -26.98 -9.85
N HIS A 748 9.29 -26.22 -9.00
CA HIS A 748 9.62 -24.83 -8.73
C HIS A 748 11.04 -24.72 -8.13
N PRO A 749 11.84 -23.68 -8.49
CA PRO A 749 13.20 -23.54 -7.97
C PRO A 749 13.27 -23.50 -6.43
N THR A 750 12.30 -22.86 -5.77
CA THR A 750 12.17 -22.87 -4.30
C THR A 750 12.02 -24.28 -3.74
N THR A 751 11.28 -25.18 -4.40
CA THR A 751 11.16 -26.57 -3.97
C THR A 751 12.52 -27.28 -4.05
N LEU A 752 13.25 -27.08 -5.16
CA LEU A 752 14.58 -27.64 -5.34
C LEU A 752 15.57 -27.09 -4.30
N GLU A 753 15.54 -25.78 -4.03
CA GLU A 753 16.36 -25.11 -3.00
C GLU A 753 16.13 -25.73 -1.61
N LEU A 754 14.87 -25.98 -1.25
CA LEU A 754 14.49 -26.41 0.10
C LEU A 754 14.56 -27.92 0.32
N LEU A 755 14.17 -28.76 -0.65
CA LEU A 755 13.97 -30.20 -0.43
C LEU A 755 15.09 -31.10 -0.93
N THR A 756 16.04 -30.57 -1.72
CA THR A 756 17.20 -31.35 -2.17
C THR A 756 17.93 -31.96 -0.97
N GLY A 757 18.26 -33.26 -1.02
CA GLY A 757 18.85 -33.98 0.13
C GLY A 757 20.20 -33.44 0.63
N ARG A 758 20.85 -32.56 -0.13
CA ARG A 758 22.08 -31.87 0.25
C ARG A 758 21.84 -30.56 1.01
N SER A 759 20.62 -30.01 1.00
CA SER A 759 20.30 -28.78 1.72
C SER A 759 20.09 -29.08 3.21
N PRO A 760 20.64 -28.25 4.13
CA PRO A 760 20.38 -28.38 5.57
C PRO A 760 18.88 -28.35 5.89
N VAL A 761 18.13 -27.50 5.18
CA VAL A 761 16.67 -27.39 5.29
C VAL A 761 15.98 -28.72 4.96
N GLY A 762 16.35 -29.35 3.84
CA GLY A 762 15.73 -30.59 3.39
C GLY A 762 16.04 -31.77 4.31
N GLN A 763 17.24 -31.81 4.90
CA GLN A 763 17.60 -32.81 5.91
C GLN A 763 16.79 -32.62 7.19
N GLN A 764 16.69 -31.38 7.66
CA GLN A 764 15.92 -31.03 8.86
C GLN A 764 14.41 -31.26 8.69
N LEU A 765 13.83 -30.96 7.52
CA LEU A 765 12.42 -31.25 7.23
C LEU A 765 12.12 -32.76 7.24
N ARG A 766 13.04 -33.59 6.72
CA ARG A 766 12.93 -35.06 6.81
C ARG A 766 13.03 -35.55 8.25
N ALA A 767 13.89 -34.95 9.07
CA ALA A 767 13.98 -35.27 10.49
C ALA A 767 12.70 -34.87 11.25
N PHE A 768 12.20 -33.66 11.02
CA PHE A 768 10.93 -33.17 11.57
C PHE A 768 9.74 -34.07 11.21
N ALA A 769 9.69 -34.56 9.97
CA ALA A 769 8.61 -35.43 9.50
C ALA A 769 8.59 -36.83 10.15
N LYS A 770 9.75 -37.30 10.65
CA LYS A 770 9.95 -38.61 11.26
C LYS A 770 9.80 -38.60 12.78
N ASP A 771 10.26 -37.54 13.42
CA ASP A 771 10.14 -37.38 14.87
C ASP A 771 8.65 -37.17 15.23
N PRO A 772 8.04 -37.93 16.16
CA PRO A 772 6.63 -37.78 16.51
C PRO A 772 6.34 -36.55 17.39
N GLU A 773 7.26 -36.19 18.30
CA GLU A 773 7.00 -35.21 19.37
C GLU A 773 7.67 -33.86 19.12
N ARG A 774 8.76 -33.82 18.36
CA ARG A 774 9.54 -32.59 18.21
C ARG A 774 8.89 -31.60 17.25
N SER A 775 8.64 -30.39 17.73
CA SER A 775 8.12 -29.27 16.95
C SER A 775 9.15 -28.68 15.97
N LEU A 776 8.68 -27.91 14.98
CA LEU A 776 9.52 -27.38 13.89
C LEU A 776 10.65 -26.46 14.37
N HIS A 777 10.42 -25.62 15.39
CA HIS A 777 11.42 -24.67 15.90
C HIS A 777 12.70 -25.32 16.43
N LYS A 778 12.66 -26.62 16.77
CA LYS A 778 13.85 -27.38 17.18
C LYS A 778 14.73 -27.81 15.99
N TYR A 779 14.39 -27.38 14.77
CA TYR A 779 15.13 -27.56 13.53
C TYR A 779 15.39 -26.17 12.90
N PRO A 780 16.45 -25.45 13.29
CA PRO A 780 16.60 -24.03 13.03
C PRO A 780 16.55 -23.60 11.56
N ASP A 781 17.24 -24.30 10.66
CA ASP A 781 17.28 -23.95 9.24
C ASP A 781 15.93 -24.16 8.57
N ALA A 782 15.29 -25.29 8.87
CA ALA A 782 13.94 -25.58 8.40
C ALA A 782 12.93 -24.58 8.97
N PHE A 783 13.00 -24.28 10.26
CA PHE A 783 12.12 -23.30 10.88
C PHE A 783 12.22 -21.94 10.21
N VAL A 784 13.43 -21.39 10.03
CA VAL A 784 13.62 -20.09 9.40
C VAL A 784 13.08 -20.09 7.96
N ALA A 785 13.42 -21.10 7.17
CA ALA A 785 12.96 -21.18 5.77
C ALA A 785 11.44 -21.30 5.66
N ILE A 786 10.81 -22.12 6.50
CA ILE A 786 9.35 -22.28 6.53
C ILE A 786 8.67 -21.02 7.07
N GLN A 787 9.24 -20.34 8.07
CA GLN A 787 8.71 -19.07 8.58
C GLN A 787 8.74 -18.00 7.48
N GLU A 788 9.81 -17.93 6.68
CA GLU A 788 9.89 -17.04 5.50
C GLU A 788 8.84 -17.37 4.44
N LEU A 789 8.63 -18.64 4.11
CA LEU A 789 7.52 -19.02 3.20
C LEU A 789 6.16 -18.65 3.78
N SER A 790 5.98 -18.82 5.09
CA SER A 790 4.72 -18.54 5.78
C SER A 790 4.39 -17.05 5.86
N LEU A 791 5.40 -16.18 5.70
CA LEU A 791 5.28 -14.72 5.64
C LEU A 791 4.93 -14.19 4.25
N VAL A 792 4.74 -15.05 3.24
CA VAL A 792 4.26 -14.63 1.92
C VAL A 792 2.84 -14.05 2.04
N PRO A 793 2.60 -12.79 1.62
CA PRO A 793 1.27 -12.22 1.67
C PRO A 793 0.33 -12.94 0.71
N LEU A 794 -0.92 -13.09 1.12
CA LEU A 794 -1.97 -13.65 0.27
C LEU A 794 -2.99 -12.60 -0.19
N VAL A 795 -3.02 -11.46 0.51
CA VAL A 795 -3.94 -10.36 0.24
C VAL A 795 -3.17 -9.10 -0.16
N GLU A 796 -3.82 -8.33 -1.03
CA GLU A 796 -3.28 -7.21 -1.79
C GLU A 796 -3.78 -5.85 -1.26
N ARG A 797 -4.52 -5.85 -0.13
CA ARG A 797 -5.05 -4.64 0.50
C ARG A 797 -3.98 -3.59 0.81
N ARG A 798 -2.74 -4.02 1.11
CA ARG A 798 -1.63 -3.08 1.37
C ARG A 798 -1.23 -2.32 0.11
N ILE A 799 -1.14 -2.98 -1.06
CA ILE A 799 -0.77 -2.31 -2.32
C ILE A 799 -1.88 -1.39 -2.82
N GLU A 800 -3.16 -1.73 -2.59
CA GLU A 800 -4.27 -0.83 -2.91
C GLU A 800 -4.24 0.47 -2.08
N GLY A 801 -3.75 0.39 -0.84
CA GLY A 801 -3.49 1.57 0.00
C GLY A 801 -2.52 2.55 -0.67
N GLU A 802 -1.62 2.06 -1.52
CA GLU A 802 -0.67 2.89 -2.27
C GLU A 802 -1.38 3.69 -3.38
N HIS A 803 -2.46 3.17 -3.96
CA HIS A 803 -3.26 3.90 -4.96
C HIS A 803 -3.92 5.14 -4.36
N ALA A 804 -4.49 4.99 -3.15
CA ALA A 804 -5.02 6.11 -2.40
C ALA A 804 -3.93 7.15 -2.10
N GLN A 805 -2.71 6.71 -1.78
CA GLN A 805 -1.58 7.61 -1.56
C GLN A 805 -1.16 8.35 -2.84
N VAL A 806 -1.11 7.69 -4.00
CA VAL A 806 -0.80 8.37 -5.28
C VAL A 806 -1.87 9.41 -5.60
N LYS A 807 -3.16 9.06 -5.45
CA LYS A 807 -4.27 10.00 -5.64
C LYS A 807 -4.14 11.22 -4.72
N LEU A 808 -3.87 11.00 -3.43
CA LEU A 808 -3.63 12.08 -2.47
C LEU A 808 -2.39 12.91 -2.83
N ALA A 809 -1.30 12.28 -3.24
CA ALA A 809 -0.07 12.96 -3.63
C ALA A 809 -0.25 13.83 -4.89
N ALA A 810 -1.08 13.38 -5.83
CA ALA A 810 -1.45 14.09 -7.05
C ALA A 810 -2.40 15.28 -6.79
N GLN A 811 -3.35 15.11 -5.86
CA GLN A 811 -4.42 16.09 -5.58
C GLN A 811 -4.06 17.14 -4.52
N ARG A 812 -3.12 16.88 -3.60
CA ARG A 812 -2.78 17.84 -2.52
C ARG A 812 -2.01 19.06 -3.05
N GLY A 813 -2.65 20.24 -2.97
CA GLY A 813 -2.10 21.58 -3.29
C GLY A 813 -2.80 22.28 -4.46
N PHE A 814 -2.67 23.62 -4.55
CA PHE A 814 -3.39 24.47 -5.53
C PHE A 814 -3.19 24.18 -7.04
N ARG A 815 -2.30 23.25 -7.41
CA ARG A 815 -2.09 22.79 -8.81
C ARG A 815 -1.68 21.32 -8.83
N TRP A 816 -2.17 20.57 -9.83
CA TRP A 816 -1.76 19.19 -10.10
C TRP A 816 -0.25 19.03 -10.03
N ALA A 817 0.21 18.10 -9.19
CA ALA A 817 1.62 17.77 -9.08
C ALA A 817 2.07 16.98 -10.33
N GLY A 818 3.19 17.37 -10.92
CA GLY A 818 3.79 16.57 -12.00
C GLY A 818 4.34 15.23 -11.48
N PRO A 819 4.59 14.24 -12.37
CA PRO A 819 4.87 12.85 -11.98
C PRO A 819 6.00 12.70 -10.96
N ALA A 820 7.13 13.39 -11.17
CA ALA A 820 8.25 13.38 -10.22
C ALA A 820 7.83 13.75 -8.78
N MET A 821 6.99 14.78 -8.66
CA MET A 821 6.53 15.25 -7.35
C MET A 821 5.53 14.28 -6.72
N VAL A 822 4.67 13.64 -7.51
CA VAL A 822 3.74 12.61 -7.03
C VAL A 822 4.54 11.44 -6.44
N CYS A 823 5.53 10.94 -7.18
CA CYS A 823 6.40 9.86 -6.73
C CYS A 823 7.14 10.21 -5.43
N ALA A 824 7.75 11.40 -5.34
CA ALA A 824 8.46 11.83 -4.14
C ALA A 824 7.54 12.11 -2.94
N ARG A 825 6.32 12.62 -3.18
CA ARG A 825 5.32 12.87 -2.11
C ARG A 825 4.78 11.57 -1.52
N LYS A 826 4.58 10.55 -2.36
CA LYS A 826 4.15 9.22 -1.92
C LYS A 826 5.09 8.66 -0.85
N ARG A 827 6.40 8.81 -1.05
CA ARG A 827 7.45 8.32 -0.15
C ARG A 827 7.86 9.29 0.96
N ARG A 828 7.10 10.38 1.18
CA ARG A 828 7.45 11.41 2.17
C ARG A 828 7.72 10.84 3.55
N HIS A 829 6.92 9.86 4.00
CA HIS A 829 7.03 9.28 5.33
C HIS A 829 8.36 8.54 5.53
N GLN A 830 8.90 7.93 4.47
CA GLN A 830 10.19 7.24 4.52
C GLN A 830 11.36 8.22 4.53
N VAL A 831 11.25 9.30 3.75
CA VAL A 831 12.22 10.40 3.79
C VAL A 831 12.28 10.99 5.19
N LEU A 832 11.15 11.15 5.87
CA LEU A 832 11.10 11.64 7.24
C LEU A 832 11.74 10.66 8.22
N ALA A 833 11.41 9.37 8.14
CA ALA A 833 12.05 8.34 8.95
C ALA A 833 13.58 8.30 8.74
N MET A 834 14.05 8.55 7.51
CA MET A 834 15.48 8.71 7.22
C MET A 834 16.08 9.94 7.91
N LEU A 835 15.36 11.06 7.99
CA LEU A 835 15.83 12.28 8.65
C LEU A 835 15.74 12.20 10.18
N GLU A 836 14.86 11.35 10.72
CA GLU A 836 14.77 11.03 12.16
C GLU A 836 15.97 10.20 12.64
N ASN A 837 16.50 9.34 11.76
CA ASN A 837 17.65 8.51 12.09
C ASN A 837 18.94 9.36 12.06
N PRO A 838 19.67 9.51 13.18
CA PRO A 838 20.84 10.38 13.23
C PRO A 838 21.96 10.06 12.24
N SER A 839 22.26 8.78 12.06
CA SER A 839 23.31 8.32 11.16
C SER A 839 22.94 8.62 9.70
N LEU A 840 21.66 8.43 9.36
CA LEU A 840 21.16 8.73 8.02
C LEU A 840 21.06 10.24 7.77
N LEU A 841 20.65 11.03 8.76
CA LEU A 841 20.66 12.49 8.68
C LEU A 841 22.07 13.02 8.43
N GLN A 842 23.07 12.54 9.18
CA GLN A 842 24.47 12.91 8.97
C GLN A 842 24.92 12.57 7.55
N TRP A 843 24.59 11.38 7.05
CA TRP A 843 24.88 10.98 5.68
C TRP A 843 24.19 11.88 4.65
N VAL A 844 22.93 12.26 4.88
CA VAL A 844 22.18 13.22 4.03
C VAL A 844 22.90 14.55 3.99
N CYS A 845 23.33 15.11 5.14
CA CYS A 845 24.05 16.37 5.21
C CYS A 845 25.36 16.32 4.40
N GLN A 846 26.13 15.23 4.54
CA GLN A 846 27.37 15.02 3.77
C GLN A 846 27.13 14.91 2.26
N ASN A 847 26.03 14.30 1.85
CA ASN A 847 25.69 14.09 0.44
C ASN A 847 24.81 15.21 -0.14
N TRP A 848 24.34 16.15 0.68
CA TRP A 848 23.39 17.18 0.28
C TRP A 848 23.94 18.08 -0.81
N ARG A 849 25.24 18.36 -0.82
CA ARG A 849 25.89 19.19 -1.85
C ARG A 849 26.41 18.39 -3.06
N SER A 850 26.20 17.07 -3.10
CA SER A 850 26.76 16.25 -4.16
C SER A 850 26.22 16.62 -5.56
N ARG A 851 27.12 16.84 -6.51
CA ARG A 851 26.75 17.14 -7.90
C ARG A 851 26.47 15.88 -8.72
N ASP A 852 26.85 14.72 -8.21
CA ASP A 852 26.78 13.43 -8.91
C ASP A 852 25.49 12.63 -8.65
N ILE A 853 24.53 13.17 -7.87
CA ILE A 853 23.35 12.41 -7.43
C ILE A 853 22.60 11.75 -8.60
N PHE A 854 22.43 12.47 -9.71
CA PHE A 854 21.80 11.92 -10.91
C PHE A 854 22.66 10.85 -11.58
N GLN A 855 23.98 11.01 -11.59
CA GLN A 855 24.88 10.00 -12.15
C GLN A 855 24.80 8.72 -11.33
N ARG A 856 24.77 8.82 -10.00
CA ARG A 856 24.66 7.67 -9.10
C ARG A 856 23.33 6.94 -9.22
N VAL A 857 22.22 7.69 -9.28
CA VAL A 857 20.86 7.14 -9.39
C VAL A 857 20.57 6.58 -10.78
N LEU A 858 21.16 7.15 -11.85
CA LEU A 858 20.95 6.72 -13.24
C LEU A 858 22.10 5.89 -13.82
N ALA A 859 23.09 5.48 -13.00
CA ALA A 859 24.29 4.79 -13.48
C ALA A 859 23.97 3.52 -14.29
N HIS A 860 22.86 2.84 -14.00
CA HIS A 860 22.40 1.65 -14.71
C HIS A 860 21.73 1.94 -16.06
N LYS A 861 21.22 3.17 -16.25
CA LYS A 861 20.50 3.58 -17.45
C LYS A 861 21.33 4.44 -18.39
N CYS A 862 22.26 5.22 -17.86
CA CYS A 862 22.91 6.30 -18.59
C CYS A 862 24.39 6.40 -18.20
N LEU A 863 25.26 6.58 -19.20
CA LEU A 863 26.64 6.94 -18.94
C LEU A 863 26.72 8.31 -18.25
N PRO A 864 27.71 8.56 -17.37
CA PRO A 864 27.87 9.85 -16.70
C PRO A 864 27.93 11.04 -17.67
N THR A 865 28.57 10.85 -18.84
CA THR A 865 28.63 11.84 -19.92
C THR A 865 27.24 12.18 -20.46
N THR A 866 26.39 11.17 -20.70
CA THR A 866 25.01 11.37 -21.13
C THR A 866 24.22 12.12 -20.07
N VAL A 867 24.31 11.74 -18.79
CA VAL A 867 23.61 12.43 -17.70
C VAL A 867 24.01 13.90 -17.61
N ASN A 868 25.29 14.22 -17.84
CA ASN A 868 25.78 15.60 -17.81
C ASN A 868 25.22 16.47 -18.93
N LEU A 869 24.96 15.88 -20.11
CA LEU A 869 24.35 16.56 -21.24
C LEU A 869 22.84 16.78 -21.08
N MET A 870 22.16 15.99 -20.24
CA MET A 870 20.72 16.11 -20.02
C MET A 870 20.35 17.38 -19.27
N GLY A 871 19.25 18.00 -19.71
CA GLY A 871 18.56 19.03 -18.93
C GLY A 871 18.01 18.47 -17.61
N ARG A 872 17.81 19.32 -16.61
CA ARG A 872 17.32 18.87 -15.29
C ARG A 872 15.95 18.18 -15.35
N SER A 873 15.04 18.68 -16.19
CA SER A 873 13.72 18.09 -16.42
C SER A 873 13.83 16.67 -16.99
N GLU A 874 14.72 16.47 -17.95
CA GLU A 874 15.00 15.16 -18.56
C GLU A 874 15.58 14.17 -17.53
N ARG A 875 16.51 14.62 -16.68
CA ARG A 875 17.05 13.78 -15.60
C ARG A 875 15.94 13.30 -14.67
N TYR A 876 15.05 14.19 -14.23
CA TYR A 876 13.90 13.78 -13.42
C TYR A 876 12.96 12.83 -14.19
N ALA A 877 12.72 13.08 -15.47
CA ALA A 877 11.90 12.22 -16.31
C ALA A 877 12.43 10.78 -16.35
N ARG A 878 13.74 10.60 -16.44
CA ARG A 878 14.35 9.25 -16.44
C ARG A 878 14.38 8.59 -15.06
N VAL A 879 14.58 9.37 -13.98
CA VAL A 879 14.55 8.86 -12.60
C VAL A 879 13.19 8.28 -12.25
N TYR A 880 12.11 9.00 -12.59
CA TYR A 880 10.73 8.61 -12.24
C TYR A 880 9.95 7.97 -13.40
N GLY A 881 10.65 7.58 -14.47
CA GLY A 881 10.08 6.81 -15.58
C GLY A 881 8.97 7.52 -16.35
N TYR A 882 9.07 8.82 -16.62
CA TYR A 882 8.14 9.54 -17.51
C TYR A 882 8.84 10.20 -18.71
N ALA A 883 10.09 9.80 -18.99
CA ALA A 883 10.77 10.21 -20.21
C ALA A 883 10.07 9.56 -21.41
N VAL A 884 9.57 10.39 -22.34
CA VAL A 884 8.94 9.94 -23.60
C VAL A 884 9.85 8.97 -24.35
N ASP A 885 11.14 9.30 -24.33
CA ASP A 885 12.21 8.51 -24.92
C ASP A 885 12.31 7.08 -24.37
N ASP A 886 12.02 6.85 -23.09
CA ASP A 886 12.10 5.51 -22.50
C ASP A 886 10.87 4.66 -22.86
N HIS A 887 9.76 5.30 -23.24
CA HIS A 887 8.46 4.64 -23.47
C HIS A 887 8.10 4.43 -24.94
N PHE A 888 8.55 5.34 -25.81
CA PHE A 888 8.13 5.40 -27.21
C PHE A 888 9.28 5.41 -28.19
N ARG A 889 10.54 5.31 -27.73
CA ARG A 889 11.62 5.08 -28.69
C ARG A 889 11.36 3.76 -29.38
N ASP A 890 11.18 3.87 -30.68
CA ASP A 890 11.08 2.78 -31.62
C ASP A 890 12.35 1.93 -31.50
N VAL A 891 12.26 0.86 -30.70
CA VAL A 891 13.40 -0.03 -30.38
C VAL A 891 13.99 -0.56 -31.68
N GLU A 892 13.13 -0.80 -32.67
CA GLU A 892 13.46 -1.31 -34.00
C GLU A 892 14.31 -0.31 -34.80
N LYS A 893 13.95 0.98 -34.84
CA LYS A 893 14.77 2.01 -35.49
C LYS A 893 16.13 2.20 -34.82
N MET A 894 16.21 2.10 -33.50
CA MET A 894 17.50 2.18 -32.82
C MET A 894 18.35 0.93 -33.03
N GLN A 895 17.75 -0.26 -33.10
CA GLN A 895 18.47 -1.49 -33.43
C GLN A 895 18.93 -1.47 -34.88
N GLN A 896 18.13 -0.99 -35.83
CA GLN A 896 18.57 -0.73 -37.20
C GLN A 896 19.72 0.28 -37.22
N ALA A 897 19.62 1.39 -36.49
CA ALA A 897 20.71 2.38 -36.39
C ALA A 897 21.95 1.86 -35.62
N ALA A 898 21.79 0.90 -34.72
CA ALA A 898 22.89 0.26 -34.00
C ALA A 898 23.56 -0.82 -34.84
N ARG A 899 22.79 -1.62 -35.59
CA ARG A 899 23.28 -2.57 -36.60
C ARG A 899 24.03 -1.82 -37.70
N GLY A 900 23.49 -0.69 -38.17
CA GLY A 900 24.15 0.19 -39.12
C GLY A 900 25.50 0.72 -38.59
N ARG A 901 25.53 1.26 -37.36
CA ARG A 901 26.78 1.72 -36.73
C ARG A 901 27.78 0.61 -36.41
N ALA A 902 27.31 -0.59 -36.08
CA ALA A 902 28.18 -1.75 -35.85
C ALA A 902 28.81 -2.24 -37.15
N ALA A 903 28.04 -2.27 -38.24
CA ALA A 903 28.55 -2.55 -39.58
C ALA A 903 29.56 -1.49 -40.02
N GLU A 904 29.30 -0.21 -39.77
CA GLU A 904 30.22 0.89 -40.03
C GLU A 904 31.53 0.78 -39.23
N LEU A 905 31.45 0.45 -37.94
CA LEU A 905 32.61 0.20 -37.08
C LEU A 905 33.45 -1.01 -37.54
N GLN A 906 32.80 -2.11 -37.93
CA GLN A 906 33.50 -3.26 -38.52
C GLN A 906 34.19 -2.87 -39.82
N HIS A 907 33.54 -2.06 -40.66
CA HIS A 907 34.12 -1.60 -41.91
C HIS A 907 35.34 -0.69 -41.68
N LEU A 908 35.28 0.19 -40.67
CA LEU A 908 36.41 1.02 -40.25
C LEU A 908 37.55 0.20 -39.65
N GLN A 909 37.26 -0.82 -38.84
CA GLN A 909 38.27 -1.73 -38.30
C GLN A 909 38.97 -2.52 -39.40
N HIS A 910 38.24 -3.00 -40.41
CA HIS A 910 38.82 -3.64 -41.58
C HIS A 910 39.67 -2.67 -42.40
N ALA A 911 39.20 -1.43 -42.60
CA ALA A 911 39.97 -0.41 -43.32
C ALA A 911 41.28 -0.03 -42.59
N CYS A 912 41.24 0.14 -41.26
CA CYS A 912 42.44 0.39 -40.46
C CYS A 912 43.41 -0.80 -40.46
N SER A 913 42.90 -2.03 -40.40
CA SER A 913 43.73 -3.24 -40.46
C SER A 913 44.41 -3.40 -41.82
N HIS A 914 43.69 -3.05 -42.89
CA HIS A 914 44.24 -3.09 -44.24
C HIS A 914 45.29 -1.98 -44.45
N ALA A 915 45.03 -0.77 -43.97
CA ALA A 915 45.99 0.34 -44.01
C ALA A 915 47.25 0.09 -43.15
N ALA A 916 47.16 -0.72 -42.10
CA ALA A 916 48.31 -1.14 -41.30
C ALA A 916 49.10 -2.30 -41.93
N SER A 917 48.50 -3.01 -42.90
CA SER A 917 49.16 -4.10 -43.65
C SER A 917 49.86 -3.63 -44.93
N MET A 918 49.50 -2.43 -45.42
CA MET A 918 50.21 -1.73 -46.48
C MET A 918 51.31 -0.86 -45.88
#